data_AF-A0A498LCL9-F1
#
_entry.id   AF-A0A498LCL9-F1
#
_cell.length_a   1.000
_cell.length_b   1.000
_cell.length_c   1.000
_cell.angle_alpha   90.00
_cell.angle_beta   90.00
_cell.angle_gamma   90.00
#
_symmetry.space_group_name_H-M   'P 1'
#
loop_
_entity.id
_entity.type
_entity.pdbx_description
1 polymer ?
#
loop_
_entity_poly.entity_id
_entity_poly.type
_entity_poly.pdbx_seq_one_letter_code
_entity_poly.pdbx_strand_id
1 'polypeptide(L)'
;MRDRTKELGNTADASEEDEETVALMIKPGSGSSANEEKENEAFFKKVQEIREGLETIKRKVSELENKQKTVLGVALPEDSMKKELQSLREDIKGMASQIQKKLKSIEPKKTEGEDKYIPVNVRMRRTQILNDAKATRQALNEIESRHDEIIKLEKSIKELHDMFQYLAMEVEAQGEMVDRIEESIKNSHNYVEKAVAETASAVETSKKVRKVTVSLINSGMNDGTEEETVPVIMETSSFSQVVFNDVPPSYPPNIAVTCRYTLTGALQPSSRDWIGIYKVGWNSTQKYYTYVWVDPPLGHVGPEPLVQQVVFKEGYLPKDDGEFYQFCYVDSFGHVKGASTPFCFQNPAETSLGSSLEKDLLVITTQAEKLEKEKEDFVKEIEALKEANAYLKSELDEKLHEIHRLRSSMEDMNPKDKPESPLPDVQSYTSTEEPLTCLQEKYQRAVQKIQLLKKERTELQQELGLKDEEILGLNTLLKEAEQNYNKVQDQVKLLQVDVQSSRKDYEKLHAEIQELRMKRALEDRRAENKSLQTSILEQEAQRKEENKVQIQALLAQLAEARGLLRSEVQSCKDASKRAETAEQELKEVKRKLEEMALKQAEDENTNQVQTRVCQHCHEGFPGVTEDELAEHEQSHKVCPLCTLICDDMGQQEFEDHVYSHEI
;
A
#
# COMPACT_ATOMS: atom_id res chain seq x y z
N MET A 1 3.44 59.42 45.72
CA MET A 1 3.39 60.83 46.14
C MET A 1 1.95 61.31 45.98
N ARG A 2 1.35 61.88 47.03
CA ARG A 2 -0.03 62.38 47.04
C ARG A 2 -0.08 63.80 46.45
N ASP A 3 -1.17 64.07 45.74
CA ASP A 3 -1.47 65.28 44.97
C ASP A 3 -1.50 66.55 45.86
N ARG A 4 -0.76 67.60 45.46
CA ARG A 4 -0.64 68.91 46.14
C ARG A 4 -1.38 70.05 45.42
N THR A 5 -2.23 69.73 44.45
CA THR A 5 -3.02 70.73 43.69
C THR A 5 -3.94 71.62 44.54
N LYS A 6 -4.23 71.23 45.79
CA LYS A 6 -5.03 72.05 46.72
C LYS A 6 -4.28 73.23 47.36
N GLU A 7 -2.94 73.29 47.25
CA GLU A 7 -2.14 74.38 47.81
C GLU A 7 -2.05 75.61 46.89
N LEU A 8 -2.52 75.51 45.64
CA LEU A 8 -2.45 76.59 44.65
C LEU A 8 -3.68 77.53 44.63
N GLY A 9 -4.64 77.31 45.54
CA GLY A 9 -5.91 78.02 45.56
C GLY A 9 -6.17 78.77 46.86
N ASN A 10 -5.29 79.70 47.26
CA ASN A 10 -5.64 80.92 47.99
C ASN A 10 -4.38 81.62 48.51
N THR A 11 -4.01 82.74 47.89
CA THR A 11 -3.86 84.06 48.54
C THR A 11 -3.50 85.06 47.45
N ALA A 12 -4.50 85.76 46.96
CA ALA A 12 -4.31 87.14 46.53
C ALA A 12 -3.96 87.94 47.80
N ASP A 13 -2.76 88.50 47.89
CA ASP A 13 -2.57 89.90 48.27
C ASP A 13 -1.10 90.34 48.25
N ALA A 14 -0.94 91.59 47.84
CA ALA A 14 0.23 92.49 47.91
C ALA A 14 1.39 92.21 46.92
N SER A 15 1.50 92.98 45.82
CA SER A 15 2.05 94.36 45.71
C SER A 15 3.58 94.29 45.55
N GLU A 16 4.26 94.93 44.59
CA GLU A 16 3.99 96.13 43.79
C GLU A 16 5.01 96.22 42.62
N GLU A 17 4.66 97.03 41.61
CA GLU A 17 5.57 97.84 40.74
C GLU A 17 6.50 97.08 39.75
N ASP A 18 6.65 97.39 38.46
CA ASP A 18 6.37 98.59 37.66
C ASP A 18 6.53 98.29 36.14
N GLU A 19 5.94 99.17 35.32
CA GLU A 19 6.39 99.63 33.98
C GLU A 19 6.79 98.63 32.86
N GLU A 20 5.86 98.38 31.92
CA GLU A 20 5.99 98.57 30.45
C GLU A 20 4.89 97.76 29.74
N THR A 21 3.69 98.33 29.73
CA THR A 21 2.59 97.88 28.89
C THR A 21 2.77 98.38 27.46
N VAL A 22 3.55 97.66 26.66
CA VAL A 22 3.31 97.58 25.20
C VAL A 22 2.90 96.15 24.90
N ALA A 23 1.59 95.96 24.89
CA ALA A 23 0.94 94.77 24.40
C ALA A 23 1.44 94.45 22.98
N LEU A 24 2.17 93.35 22.82
CA LEU A 24 2.00 92.56 21.61
C LEU A 24 0.61 91.94 21.70
N MET A 25 -0.39 92.76 21.33
CA MET A 25 -1.65 92.29 20.79
C MET A 25 -1.33 91.28 19.69
N ILE A 26 -1.22 90.00 20.06
CA ILE A 26 -1.73 88.96 19.17
C ILE A 26 -3.24 89.10 19.30
N LYS A 27 -3.79 89.86 18.35
CA LYS A 27 -5.22 90.03 18.11
C LYS A 27 -5.97 88.72 18.40
N PRO A 28 -7.12 88.75 19.10
CA PRO A 28 -8.09 87.66 19.01
C PRO A 28 -8.67 87.70 17.59
N GLY A 29 -7.96 87.09 16.65
CA GLY A 29 -8.18 87.35 15.24
C GLY A 29 -7.00 86.98 14.36
N SER A 30 -6.50 85.76 14.51
CA SER A 30 -6.05 84.98 13.36
C SER A 30 -6.66 83.62 13.59
N GLY A 31 -7.78 83.37 12.90
CA GLY A 31 -8.52 82.12 13.07
C GLY A 31 -7.55 80.96 12.97
N SER A 32 -7.56 80.06 13.96
CA SER A 32 -7.40 78.67 13.58
C SER A 32 -8.53 78.48 12.59
N SER A 33 -8.15 78.42 11.32
CA SER A 33 -9.10 78.38 10.23
C SER A 33 -10.11 77.31 10.63
N ALA A 34 -11.42 77.53 10.52
CA ALA A 34 -12.40 76.45 10.77
C ALA A 34 -12.03 75.16 10.00
N ASN A 35 -11.16 75.30 8.98
CA ASN A 35 -10.44 74.25 8.29
C ASN A 35 -9.42 73.45 9.15
N GLU A 36 -8.58 74.07 9.98
CA GLU A 36 -7.61 73.38 10.86
C GLU A 36 -8.30 72.57 11.97
N GLU A 37 -9.37 73.10 12.58
CA GLU A 37 -10.16 72.36 13.56
C GLU A 37 -10.88 71.17 12.93
N LYS A 38 -11.45 71.34 11.73
CA LYS A 38 -12.05 70.25 10.95
C LYS A 38 -11.04 69.20 10.50
N GLU A 39 -9.83 69.60 10.11
CA GLU A 39 -8.75 68.68 9.75
C GLU A 39 -8.28 67.86 10.96
N ASN A 40 -8.17 68.51 12.12
CA ASN A 40 -7.84 67.84 13.38
C ASN A 40 -8.95 66.86 13.78
N GLU A 41 -10.22 67.25 13.71
CA GLU A 41 -11.34 66.36 14.04
C GLU A 41 -11.46 65.17 13.09
N ALA A 42 -11.28 65.39 11.78
CA ALA A 42 -11.21 64.32 10.79
C ALA A 42 -10.03 63.35 11.06
N PHE A 43 -8.91 63.88 11.57
CA PHE A 43 -7.76 63.09 11.94
C PHE A 43 -7.99 62.25 13.21
N PHE A 44 -8.56 62.83 14.29
CA PHE A 44 -8.89 62.08 15.51
C PHE A 44 -9.89 60.96 15.23
N LYS A 45 -10.86 61.24 14.37
CA LYS A 45 -11.80 60.23 13.90
C LYS A 45 -11.09 59.05 13.22
N LYS A 46 -10.10 59.31 12.35
CA LYS A 46 -9.29 58.26 11.71
C LYS A 46 -8.46 57.45 12.71
N VAL A 47 -7.86 58.09 13.71
CA VAL A 47 -7.08 57.40 14.76
C VAL A 47 -8.00 56.53 15.63
N GLN A 48 -9.17 57.04 15.99
CA GLN A 48 -10.18 56.28 16.73
C GLN A 48 -10.65 55.06 15.94
N GLU A 49 -10.98 55.22 14.66
CA GLU A 49 -11.36 54.11 13.78
C GLU A 49 -10.27 53.03 13.68
N ILE A 50 -9.00 53.41 13.71
CA ILE A 50 -7.88 52.46 13.70
C ILE A 50 -7.81 51.69 15.03
N ARG A 51 -7.96 52.37 16.17
CA ARG A 51 -7.97 51.72 17.50
C ARG A 51 -9.13 50.73 17.62
N GLU A 52 -10.33 51.14 17.21
CA GLU A 52 -11.52 50.28 17.19
C GLU A 52 -11.37 49.08 16.25
N GLY A 53 -10.74 49.29 15.09
CA GLY A 53 -10.38 48.22 14.17
C GLY A 53 -9.42 47.21 14.81
N LEU A 54 -8.40 47.69 15.54
CA LEU A 54 -7.39 46.84 16.18
C LEU A 54 -7.97 45.95 17.28
N GLU A 55 -8.82 46.51 18.14
CA GLU A 55 -9.54 45.72 19.15
C GLU A 55 -10.49 44.70 18.51
N THR A 56 -11.08 45.05 17.37
CA THR A 56 -11.92 44.11 16.61
C THR A 56 -11.12 42.95 16.03
N ILE A 57 -9.94 43.20 15.44
CA ILE A 57 -9.07 42.11 14.97
C ILE A 57 -8.62 41.25 16.13
N LYS A 58 -8.17 41.86 17.24
CA LYS A 58 -7.73 41.13 18.44
C LYS A 58 -8.81 40.17 18.94
N ARG A 59 -10.06 40.61 19.00
CA ARG A 59 -11.21 39.75 19.35
C ARG A 59 -11.42 38.62 18.34
N LYS A 60 -11.34 38.89 17.03
CA LYS A 60 -11.47 37.82 16.00
C LYS A 60 -10.32 36.81 16.04
N VAL A 61 -9.10 37.24 16.38
CA VAL A 61 -7.95 36.33 16.56
C VAL A 61 -8.19 35.40 17.75
N SER A 62 -8.66 35.92 18.89
CA SER A 62 -9.04 35.07 20.03
C SER A 62 -10.21 34.13 19.72
N GLU A 63 -11.18 34.58 18.91
CA GLU A 63 -12.26 33.70 18.44
C GLU A 63 -11.74 32.57 17.54
N LEU A 64 -10.80 32.88 16.64
CA LEU A 64 -10.14 31.92 15.77
C LEU A 64 -9.37 30.87 16.58
N GLU A 65 -8.59 31.29 17.58
CA GLU A 65 -7.86 30.40 18.50
C GLU A 65 -8.81 29.43 19.24
N ASN A 66 -9.92 29.96 19.78
CA ASN A 66 -10.91 29.14 20.48
C ASN A 66 -11.59 28.13 19.56
N LYS A 67 -12.00 28.54 18.35
CA LYS A 67 -12.61 27.61 17.39
C LYS A 67 -11.62 26.55 16.89
N GLN A 68 -10.35 26.90 16.70
CA GLN A 68 -9.30 25.93 16.36
C GLN A 68 -9.10 24.89 17.46
N LYS A 69 -9.12 25.32 18.73
CA LYS A 69 -9.05 24.39 19.87
C LYS A 69 -10.23 23.43 19.89
N THR A 70 -11.44 23.90 19.57
CA THR A 70 -12.64 23.04 19.47
C THR A 70 -12.52 22.05 18.31
N VAL A 71 -12.06 22.49 17.14
CA VAL A 71 -11.85 21.63 15.96
C VAL A 71 -10.81 20.54 16.24
N LEU A 72 -9.75 20.86 17.00
CA LEU A 72 -8.73 19.89 17.44
C LEU A 72 -9.24 18.91 18.50
N GLY A 73 -10.25 19.30 19.28
CA GLY A 73 -10.85 18.44 20.30
C GLY A 73 -11.80 17.38 19.74
N VAL A 74 -12.11 17.41 18.44
CA VAL A 74 -13.05 16.51 17.78
C VAL A 74 -12.31 15.64 16.77
N ALA A 75 -12.49 14.33 16.85
CA ALA A 75 -11.81 13.36 15.97
C ALA A 75 -12.19 13.52 14.48
N LEU A 76 -13.41 13.97 14.20
CA LEU A 76 -13.93 14.22 12.85
C LEU A 76 -14.62 15.60 12.81
N PRO A 77 -13.88 16.68 12.56
CA PRO A 77 -14.47 18.02 12.50
C PRO A 77 -15.31 18.21 11.24
N GLU A 78 -16.52 18.74 11.41
CA GLU A 78 -17.47 19.00 10.33
C GLU A 78 -16.95 20.06 9.33
N ASP A 79 -17.38 19.94 8.06
CA ASP A 79 -17.04 20.92 7.02
C ASP A 79 -17.58 22.33 7.31
N SER A 80 -18.64 22.43 8.12
CA SER A 80 -19.18 23.69 8.65
C SER A 80 -18.12 24.42 9.48
N MET A 81 -17.48 23.73 10.42
CA MET A 81 -16.43 24.27 11.30
C MET A 81 -15.20 24.72 10.51
N LYS A 82 -14.81 23.95 9.48
CA LYS A 82 -13.71 24.32 8.56
C LYS A 82 -14.01 25.61 7.79
N LYS A 83 -15.24 25.77 7.28
CA LYS A 83 -15.68 26.99 6.58
C LYS A 83 -15.72 28.22 7.49
N GLU A 84 -16.16 28.06 8.74
CA GLU A 84 -16.17 29.15 9.73
C GLU A 84 -14.76 29.64 10.06
N LEU A 85 -13.80 28.73 10.24
CA LEU A 85 -12.40 29.10 10.45
C LEU A 85 -11.87 29.88 9.24
N GLN A 86 -12.19 29.44 8.02
CA GLN A 86 -11.77 30.14 6.79
C GLN A 86 -12.37 31.54 6.67
N SER A 87 -13.64 31.70 7.03
CA SER A 87 -14.30 33.01 7.05
C SER A 87 -13.63 33.97 8.03
N LEU A 88 -13.36 33.52 9.26
CA LEU A 88 -12.67 34.32 10.27
C LEU A 88 -11.27 34.75 9.82
N ARG A 89 -10.55 33.89 9.08
CA ARG A 89 -9.23 34.23 8.53
C ARG A 89 -9.29 35.34 7.49
N GLU A 90 -10.17 35.21 6.50
CA GLU A 90 -10.31 36.23 5.45
C GLU A 90 -10.76 37.56 6.04
N ASP A 91 -11.62 37.52 7.05
CA ASP A 91 -12.02 38.70 7.82
C ASP A 91 -10.85 39.36 8.56
N ILE A 92 -10.01 38.59 9.26
CA ILE A 92 -8.82 39.09 9.95
C ILE A 92 -7.84 39.73 8.96
N LYS A 93 -7.57 39.04 7.84
CA LYS A 93 -6.68 39.52 6.77
C LYS A 93 -7.22 40.80 6.11
N GLY A 94 -8.52 40.85 5.85
CA GLY A 94 -9.20 42.01 5.28
C GLY A 94 -9.13 43.22 6.20
N MET A 95 -9.42 43.03 7.49
CA MET A 95 -9.33 44.11 8.49
C MET A 95 -7.88 44.56 8.69
N ALA A 96 -6.91 43.65 8.79
CA ALA A 96 -5.49 44.00 8.94
C ALA A 96 -5.02 44.86 7.75
N SER A 97 -5.37 44.45 6.53
CA SER A 97 -5.09 45.21 5.30
C SER A 97 -5.75 46.59 5.30
N GLN A 98 -6.98 46.69 5.80
CA GLN A 98 -7.70 47.97 5.91
C GLN A 98 -7.05 48.90 6.93
N ILE A 99 -6.65 48.40 8.10
CA ILE A 99 -5.97 49.17 9.13
C ILE A 99 -4.59 49.62 8.64
N GLN A 100 -3.82 48.75 7.96
CA GLN A 100 -2.55 49.14 7.34
C GLN A 100 -2.72 50.30 6.35
N LYS A 101 -3.76 50.27 5.50
CA LYS A 101 -4.07 51.37 4.57
C LYS A 101 -4.43 52.67 5.31
N LYS A 102 -5.27 52.59 6.35
CA LYS A 102 -5.63 53.76 7.17
C LYS A 102 -4.42 54.32 7.93
N LEU A 103 -3.56 53.47 8.47
CA LEU A 103 -2.34 53.85 9.17
C LEU A 103 -1.35 54.56 8.24
N LYS A 104 -1.15 54.05 7.02
CA LYS A 104 -0.33 54.71 5.98
C LYS A 104 -0.88 56.08 5.58
N SER A 105 -2.20 56.31 5.67
CA SER A 105 -2.82 57.61 5.38
C SER A 105 -2.64 58.64 6.51
N ILE A 106 -2.33 58.20 7.73
CA ILE A 106 -2.10 59.05 8.91
C ILE A 106 -0.62 59.43 9.04
N GLU A 107 0.26 58.66 8.40
CA GLU A 107 1.69 58.88 8.39
C GLU A 107 2.03 60.23 7.71
N PRO A 108 2.70 61.16 8.39
CA PRO A 108 3.11 62.42 7.77
C PRO A 108 4.12 62.09 6.68
N LYS A 109 3.83 62.49 5.43
CA LYS A 109 4.86 62.50 4.38
C LYS A 109 6.01 63.37 4.88
N LYS A 110 7.25 62.89 4.80
CA LYS A 110 8.45 63.70 5.01
C LYS A 110 8.43 64.82 3.97
N THR A 111 7.89 65.98 4.31
CA THR A 111 8.04 67.20 3.53
C THR A 111 9.35 67.83 3.99
N GLU A 112 10.35 67.77 3.12
CA GLU A 112 11.59 68.52 3.24
C GLU A 112 11.26 70.01 3.02
N GLY A 113 11.45 70.84 4.07
CA GLY A 113 11.27 72.31 4.05
C GLY A 113 9.79 72.76 4.04
N GLU A 114 9.32 73.81 4.72
CA GLU A 114 9.90 74.92 5.48
C GLU A 114 8.81 75.49 6.41
N ASP A 115 9.18 75.73 7.67
CA ASP A 115 8.95 76.92 8.50
C ASP A 115 7.63 77.72 8.43
N LYS A 116 6.63 77.21 9.14
CA LYS A 116 5.66 78.06 9.86
C LYS A 116 5.57 77.59 11.30
N TYR A 117 5.73 78.50 12.27
CA TYR A 117 5.66 78.19 13.69
C TYR A 117 4.46 77.29 14.01
N ILE A 118 4.74 76.02 14.30
CA ILE A 118 3.72 75.07 14.76
C ILE A 118 3.58 75.28 16.27
N PRO A 119 2.39 75.63 16.79
CA PRO A 119 2.15 75.80 18.22
C PRO A 119 2.61 74.60 19.05
N VAL A 120 3.12 74.84 20.27
CA VAL A 120 3.68 73.80 21.16
C VAL A 120 2.66 72.70 21.48
N ASN A 121 1.39 73.07 21.68
CA ASN A 121 0.28 72.13 21.85
C ASN A 121 0.08 71.23 20.62
N VAL A 122 0.18 71.78 19.40
CA VAL A 122 0.08 71.04 18.14
C VAL A 122 1.28 70.13 17.95
N ARG A 123 2.50 70.56 18.32
CA ARG A 123 3.70 69.70 18.29
C ARG A 123 3.64 68.55 19.29
N MET A 124 3.35 68.84 20.56
CA MET A 124 3.21 67.84 21.62
C MET A 124 2.13 66.80 21.27
N ARG A 125 1.00 67.27 20.73
CA ARG A 125 -0.10 66.42 20.28
C ARG A 125 0.33 65.56 19.08
N ARG A 126 1.03 66.14 18.10
CA ARG A 126 1.55 65.41 16.93
C ARG A 126 2.58 64.35 17.32
N THR A 127 3.48 64.64 18.26
CA THR A 127 4.46 63.67 18.75
C THR A 127 3.83 62.54 19.56
N GLN A 128 2.88 62.86 20.46
CA GLN A 128 2.16 61.84 21.23
C GLN A 128 1.37 60.90 20.31
N ILE A 129 0.70 61.46 19.32
CA ILE A 129 -0.10 60.71 18.34
C ILE A 129 0.77 59.86 17.41
N LEU A 130 1.96 60.34 17.02
CA LEU A 130 2.91 59.55 16.25
C LEU A 130 3.44 58.36 17.06
N ASN A 131 3.68 58.55 18.36
CA ASN A 131 4.04 57.45 19.25
C ASN A 131 2.90 56.44 19.39
N ASP A 132 1.65 56.91 19.55
CA ASP A 132 0.47 56.04 19.61
C ASP A 132 0.26 55.29 18.28
N ALA A 133 0.44 55.95 17.13
CA ALA A 133 0.36 55.33 15.81
C ALA A 133 1.50 54.31 15.58
N LYS A 134 2.69 54.55 16.14
CA LYS A 134 3.80 53.59 16.12
C LYS A 134 3.50 52.37 16.98
N ALA A 135 2.97 52.56 18.19
CA ALA A 135 2.52 51.45 19.05
C ALA A 135 1.40 50.63 18.39
N THR A 136 0.45 51.31 17.76
CA THR A 136 -0.62 50.71 16.93
C THR A 136 -0.05 49.86 15.78
N ARG A 137 1.00 50.35 15.10
CA ARG A 137 1.68 49.58 14.04
C ARG A 137 2.34 48.32 14.57
N GLN A 138 2.99 48.43 15.72
CA GLN A 138 3.66 47.30 16.35
C GLN A 138 2.64 46.23 16.77
N ALA A 139 1.51 46.63 17.37
CA ALA A 139 0.42 45.73 17.71
C ALA A 139 -0.16 45.04 16.47
N LEU A 140 -0.33 45.78 15.35
CA LEU A 140 -0.81 45.20 14.11
C LEU A 140 0.17 44.18 13.52
N ASN A 141 1.47 44.46 13.53
CA ASN A 141 2.48 43.53 13.06
C ASN A 141 2.53 42.25 13.91
N GLU A 142 2.37 42.37 15.23
CA GLU A 142 2.30 41.21 16.14
C GLU A 142 1.05 40.35 15.86
N ILE A 143 -0.08 41.00 15.63
CA ILE A 143 -1.34 40.32 15.27
C ILE A 143 -1.24 39.61 13.92
N GLU A 144 -0.62 40.25 12.92
CA GLU A 144 -0.40 39.67 11.58
C GLU A 144 0.57 38.47 11.66
N SER A 145 1.65 38.58 12.43
CA SER A 145 2.56 37.46 12.69
C SER A 145 1.87 36.29 13.37
N ARG A 146 1.06 36.55 14.42
CA ARG A 146 0.25 35.49 15.07
C ARG A 146 -0.72 34.84 14.10
N HIS A 147 -1.37 35.64 13.25
CA HIS A 147 -2.28 35.11 12.23
C HIS A 147 -1.56 34.17 11.24
N ASP A 148 -0.34 34.52 10.80
CA ASP A 148 0.46 33.66 9.93
C ASP A 148 0.92 32.37 10.62
N GLU A 149 1.28 32.44 11.90
CA GLU A 149 1.59 31.26 12.72
C GLU A 149 0.37 30.33 12.83
N ILE A 150 -0.80 30.91 13.08
CA ILE A 150 -2.09 30.21 13.14
C ILE A 150 -2.40 29.50 11.81
N ILE A 151 -2.14 30.13 10.66
CA ILE A 151 -2.31 29.53 9.33
C ILE A 151 -1.37 28.33 9.13
N LYS A 152 -0.10 28.45 9.55
CA LYS A 152 0.88 27.37 9.44
C LYS A 152 0.49 26.16 10.28
N LEU A 153 0.06 26.40 11.52
CA LEU A 153 -0.40 25.35 12.43
C LEU A 153 -1.58 24.59 11.83
N GLU A 154 -2.56 25.30 11.28
CA GLU A 154 -3.71 24.69 10.61
C GLU A 154 -3.32 23.85 9.39
N LYS A 155 -2.38 24.33 8.57
CA LYS A 155 -1.90 23.55 7.43
C LYS A 155 -1.30 22.22 7.88
N SER A 156 -0.48 22.24 8.92
CA SER A 156 0.09 21.03 9.53
C SER A 156 -1.00 20.11 10.10
N ILE A 157 -2.02 20.66 10.76
CA ILE A 157 -3.17 19.90 11.27
C ILE A 157 -3.96 19.26 10.14
N LYS A 158 -4.16 19.97 9.02
CA LYS A 158 -4.86 19.43 7.86
C LYS A 158 -4.11 18.26 7.24
N GLU A 159 -2.80 18.37 7.07
CA GLU A 159 -1.95 17.28 6.58
C GLU A 159 -2.03 16.04 7.49
N LEU A 160 -2.06 16.26 8.81
CA LEU A 160 -2.21 15.19 9.81
C LEU A 160 -3.62 14.57 9.79
N HIS A 161 -4.68 15.37 9.64
CA HIS A 161 -6.05 14.87 9.48
C HIS A 161 -6.21 14.04 8.22
N ASP A 162 -5.66 14.48 7.09
CA ASP A 162 -5.70 13.73 5.82
C ASP A 162 -4.97 12.38 5.98
N MET A 163 -3.85 12.35 6.73
CA MET A 163 -3.14 11.12 7.08
C MET A 163 -3.98 10.19 7.98
N PHE A 164 -4.65 10.73 9.01
CA PHE A 164 -5.54 9.95 9.87
C PHE A 164 -6.76 9.41 9.11
N GLN A 165 -7.31 10.19 8.17
CA GLN A 165 -8.42 9.75 7.33
C GLN A 165 -8.00 8.63 6.38
N TYR A 166 -6.79 8.72 5.82
CA TYR A 166 -6.20 7.63 5.04
C TYR A 166 -6.04 6.37 5.89
N LEU A 167 -5.46 6.50 7.10
CA LEU A 167 -5.31 5.38 8.02
C LEU A 167 -6.64 4.75 8.42
N ALA A 168 -7.67 5.56 8.72
CA ALA A 168 -9.00 5.07 9.05
C ALA A 168 -9.63 4.27 7.89
N MET A 169 -9.49 4.76 6.66
CA MET A 169 -9.96 4.07 5.46
C MET A 169 -9.21 2.74 5.23
N GLU A 170 -7.89 2.71 5.42
CA GLU A 170 -7.09 1.49 5.30
C GLU A 170 -7.44 0.46 6.39
N VAL A 171 -7.67 0.90 7.63
CA VAL A 171 -8.11 0.02 8.72
C VAL A 171 -9.50 -0.55 8.46
N GLU A 172 -10.44 0.26 7.96
CA GLU A 172 -11.78 -0.20 7.57
C GLU A 172 -11.71 -1.24 6.44
N ALA A 173 -10.87 -1.01 5.42
CA ALA A 173 -10.64 -1.97 4.34
C ALA A 173 -9.99 -3.27 4.82
N GLN A 174 -9.08 -3.20 5.82
CA GLN A 174 -8.46 -4.37 6.43
C GLN A 174 -9.39 -5.11 7.41
N GLY A 175 -10.38 -4.43 7.98
CA GLY A 175 -11.39 -5.02 8.86
C GLY A 175 -12.14 -6.18 8.21
N GLU A 176 -12.48 -6.06 6.92
CA GLU A 176 -13.12 -7.16 6.19
C GLU A 176 -12.27 -8.43 6.10
N MET A 177 -10.93 -8.31 6.12
CA MET A 177 -10.03 -9.46 6.10
C MET A 177 -9.94 -10.10 7.49
N VAL A 178 -9.95 -9.30 8.55
CA VAL A 178 -9.95 -9.75 9.94
C VAL A 178 -11.27 -10.45 10.28
N ASP A 179 -12.40 -9.90 9.85
CA ASP A 179 -13.73 -10.52 10.03
C ASP A 179 -13.83 -11.88 9.33
N ARG A 180 -13.22 -12.02 8.15
CA ARG A 180 -13.14 -13.32 7.44
C ARG A 180 -12.24 -14.31 8.15
N ILE A 181 -11.17 -13.87 8.80
CA ILE A 181 -10.31 -14.73 9.63
C ILE A 181 -11.07 -15.18 10.87
N GLU A 182 -11.80 -14.28 11.54
CA GLU A 182 -12.64 -14.62 12.69
C GLU A 182 -13.73 -15.62 12.29
N GLU A 183 -14.41 -15.41 11.16
CA GLU A 183 -15.41 -16.34 10.62
C GLU A 183 -14.77 -17.69 10.27
N SER A 184 -13.57 -17.69 9.66
CA SER A 184 -12.84 -18.91 9.33
C SER A 184 -12.42 -19.67 10.60
N ILE A 185 -11.92 -18.99 11.64
CA ILE A 185 -11.54 -19.57 12.93
C ILE A 185 -12.77 -20.14 13.64
N LYS A 186 -13.89 -19.41 13.66
CA LYS A 186 -15.15 -19.85 14.27
C LYS A 186 -15.69 -21.09 13.57
N ASN A 187 -15.63 -21.13 12.24
CA ASN A 187 -16.03 -22.30 11.47
C ASN A 187 -15.09 -23.47 11.73
N SER A 188 -13.76 -23.26 11.77
CA SER A 188 -12.79 -24.29 12.13
C SER A 188 -13.04 -24.84 13.54
N HIS A 189 -13.37 -24.01 14.52
CA HIS A 189 -13.76 -24.46 15.86
C HIS A 189 -15.00 -25.37 15.81
N ASN A 190 -16.05 -24.95 15.09
CA ASN A 190 -17.27 -25.74 14.93
C ASN A 190 -17.00 -27.11 14.25
N TYR A 191 -16.11 -27.15 13.25
CA TYR A 191 -15.70 -28.39 12.61
C TYR A 191 -14.93 -29.31 13.57
N VAL A 192 -14.02 -28.77 14.38
CA VAL A 192 -13.28 -29.54 15.39
C VAL A 192 -14.22 -30.09 16.45
N GLU A 193 -15.15 -29.28 16.96
CA GLU A 193 -16.13 -29.72 17.96
C GLU A 193 -17.01 -30.86 17.43
N LYS A 194 -17.47 -30.74 16.18
CA LYS A 194 -18.22 -31.80 15.50
C LYS A 194 -17.38 -33.07 15.31
N ALA A 195 -16.12 -32.93 14.88
CA ALA A 195 -15.20 -34.06 14.73
C ALA A 195 -14.93 -34.76 16.08
N VAL A 196 -14.82 -34.02 17.18
CA VAL A 196 -14.69 -34.58 18.54
C VAL A 196 -15.93 -35.38 18.93
N ALA A 197 -17.14 -34.88 18.64
CA ALA A 197 -18.38 -35.60 18.90
C ALA A 197 -18.51 -36.89 18.05
N GLU A 198 -18.14 -36.82 16.78
CA GLU A 198 -18.17 -37.96 15.86
C GLU A 198 -17.13 -39.03 16.24
N THR A 199 -15.90 -38.63 16.60
CA THR A 199 -14.87 -39.55 17.08
C THR A 199 -15.23 -40.21 18.41
N ALA A 200 -15.85 -39.48 19.34
CA ALA A 200 -16.38 -40.06 20.57
C ALA A 200 -17.44 -41.13 20.28
N SER A 201 -18.36 -40.85 19.36
CA SER A 201 -19.40 -41.79 18.92
C SER A 201 -18.80 -43.02 18.21
N ALA A 202 -17.78 -42.83 17.38
CA ALA A 202 -17.05 -43.90 16.70
C ALA A 202 -16.27 -44.80 17.67
N VAL A 203 -15.70 -44.23 18.74
CA VAL A 203 -15.04 -45.01 19.80
C VAL A 203 -16.07 -45.87 20.54
N GLU A 204 -17.27 -45.35 20.78
CA GLU A 204 -18.34 -46.10 21.44
C GLU A 204 -18.86 -47.25 20.57
N THR A 205 -19.06 -47.02 19.27
CA THR A 205 -19.41 -48.11 18.33
C THR A 205 -18.27 -49.11 18.21
N SER A 206 -17.00 -48.68 18.17
CA SER A 206 -15.85 -49.59 18.18
C SER A 206 -15.80 -50.47 19.44
N LYS A 207 -16.07 -49.91 20.63
CA LYS A 207 -16.17 -50.67 21.89
C LYS A 207 -17.31 -51.69 21.84
N LYS A 208 -18.46 -51.34 21.27
CA LYS A 208 -19.60 -52.25 21.08
C LYS A 208 -19.26 -53.37 20.10
N VAL A 209 -18.65 -53.04 18.95
CA VAL A 209 -18.20 -54.02 17.96
C VAL A 209 -17.16 -54.95 18.57
N ARG A 210 -16.15 -54.46 19.29
CA ARG A 210 -15.15 -55.31 19.97
C ARG A 210 -15.78 -56.23 21.01
N LYS A 211 -16.80 -55.79 21.75
CA LYS A 211 -17.58 -56.68 22.63
C LYS A 211 -18.25 -57.80 21.83
N VAL A 212 -18.87 -57.46 20.70
CA VAL A 212 -19.53 -58.43 19.80
C VAL A 212 -18.52 -59.40 19.18
N THR A 213 -17.36 -58.91 18.73
CA THR A 213 -16.27 -59.74 18.20
C THR A 213 -15.69 -60.67 19.26
N VAL A 214 -15.48 -60.21 20.50
CA VAL A 214 -15.04 -61.08 21.61
C VAL A 214 -16.08 -62.15 21.94
N SER A 215 -17.37 -61.82 21.89
CA SER A 215 -18.44 -62.83 22.04
C SER A 215 -18.54 -63.81 20.87
N LEU A 216 -18.21 -63.38 19.65
CA LEU A 216 -18.18 -64.23 18.45
C LEU A 216 -16.92 -65.12 18.42
N ILE A 217 -15.76 -64.62 18.84
CA ILE A 217 -14.53 -65.42 18.98
C ILE A 217 -14.69 -66.49 20.07
N ASN A 218 -15.40 -66.18 21.16
CA ASN A 218 -15.74 -67.17 22.20
C ASN A 218 -16.81 -68.18 21.76
N SER A 219 -17.48 -67.95 20.63
CA SER A 219 -18.48 -68.85 20.02
C SER A 219 -17.89 -69.40 18.71
N GLY A 220 -16.89 -70.28 18.84
CA GLY A 220 -16.06 -70.71 17.73
C GLY A 220 -16.80 -71.24 16.51
N MET A 221 -16.38 -70.78 15.33
CA MET A 221 -16.56 -71.45 14.04
C MET A 221 -15.49 -70.92 13.07
N ASN A 222 -14.59 -71.83 12.67
CA ASN A 222 -13.75 -71.72 11.48
C ASN A 222 -14.63 -71.69 10.23
N ASP A 223 -14.44 -70.73 9.34
CA ASP A 223 -14.34 -71.03 7.90
C ASP A 223 -13.61 -69.89 7.17
N GLY A 224 -12.77 -70.26 6.21
CA GLY A 224 -11.92 -69.36 5.46
C GLY A 224 -12.60 -68.78 4.24
N THR A 225 -12.45 -67.47 4.05
CA THR A 225 -12.46 -66.82 2.75
C THR A 225 -11.63 -65.55 2.85
N GLU A 226 -10.59 -65.47 2.04
CA GLU A 226 -9.81 -64.26 1.78
C GLU A 226 -10.74 -63.22 1.12
N GLU A 227 -10.98 -62.10 1.78
CA GLU A 227 -11.46 -60.88 1.13
C GLU A 227 -10.54 -59.72 1.49
N GLU A 228 -9.93 -59.16 0.45
CA GLU A 228 -9.10 -57.95 0.46
C GLU A 228 -9.88 -56.79 1.07
N THR A 229 -9.42 -56.32 2.23
CA THR A 229 -9.84 -55.02 2.76
C THR A 229 -8.94 -53.95 2.17
N VAL A 230 -9.42 -53.31 1.10
CA VAL A 230 -8.84 -52.06 0.61
C VAL A 230 -8.92 -51.02 1.75
N PRO A 231 -7.81 -50.47 2.24
CA PRO A 231 -7.88 -49.45 3.26
C PRO A 231 -8.40 -48.15 2.64
N VAL A 232 -9.50 -47.64 3.19
CA VAL A 232 -9.99 -46.28 2.94
C VAL A 232 -8.92 -45.31 3.44
N ILE A 233 -8.20 -44.70 2.50
CA ILE A 233 -7.28 -43.60 2.74
C ILE A 233 -8.12 -42.39 3.13
N MET A 234 -8.06 -41.98 4.40
CA MET A 234 -8.52 -40.66 4.82
C MET A 234 -7.60 -39.61 4.19
N GLU A 235 -8.14 -38.80 3.28
CA GLU A 235 -7.43 -37.65 2.72
C GLU A 235 -7.10 -36.65 3.82
N THR A 236 -5.82 -36.56 4.19
CA THR A 236 -5.30 -35.51 5.08
C THR A 236 -5.31 -34.19 4.33
N SER A 237 -5.91 -33.16 4.92
CA SER A 237 -5.99 -31.79 4.40
C SER A 237 -4.66 -31.32 3.76
N SER A 238 -4.74 -30.83 2.53
CA SER A 238 -3.58 -30.40 1.71
C SER A 238 -3.08 -28.99 2.05
N PHE A 239 -3.69 -28.30 3.02
CA PHE A 239 -3.40 -26.91 3.32
C PHE A 239 -2.30 -26.80 4.40
N SER A 240 -1.16 -26.23 4.02
CA SER A 240 0.07 -26.05 4.81
C SER A 240 0.79 -27.34 5.22
N GLN A 241 1.64 -27.82 4.30
CA GLN A 241 2.47 -29.00 4.50
C GLN A 241 3.84 -28.68 5.12
N VAL A 242 4.19 -27.39 5.18
CA VAL A 242 5.43 -26.88 5.79
C VAL A 242 5.12 -25.69 6.68
N VAL A 243 5.60 -25.72 7.92
CA VAL A 243 5.41 -24.64 8.91
C VAL A 243 6.75 -24.02 9.26
N PHE A 244 6.87 -22.70 9.16
CA PHE A 244 8.08 -21.98 9.58
C PHE A 244 8.03 -21.68 11.07
N ASN A 245 9.13 -21.98 11.78
CA ASN A 245 9.24 -21.83 13.23
C ASN A 245 10.12 -20.62 13.58
N ASP A 246 9.79 -19.93 14.66
CA ASP A 246 10.61 -18.88 15.29
C ASP A 246 11.08 -17.77 14.33
N VAL A 247 10.20 -17.29 13.46
CA VAL A 247 10.52 -16.17 12.54
C VAL A 247 10.33 -14.83 13.28
N PRO A 248 11.42 -14.10 13.62
CA PRO A 248 11.34 -12.81 14.27
C PRO A 248 10.81 -11.74 13.31
N PRO A 249 10.24 -10.63 13.84
CA PRO A 249 9.72 -9.54 13.02
C PRO A 249 10.80 -8.79 12.24
N SER A 250 12.06 -8.86 12.68
CA SER A 250 13.19 -8.27 12.00
C SER A 250 14.47 -9.10 12.10
N TYR A 251 15.28 -9.04 11.05
CA TYR A 251 16.64 -9.57 11.03
C TYR A 251 17.65 -8.44 10.81
N PRO A 252 18.81 -8.47 11.48
CA PRO A 252 19.86 -7.47 11.26
C PRO A 252 20.42 -7.57 9.82
N PRO A 253 20.64 -6.43 9.14
CA PRO A 253 21.20 -6.42 7.79
C PRO A 253 22.66 -6.89 7.79
N ASN A 254 23.07 -7.54 6.70
CA ASN A 254 24.42 -8.11 6.51
C ASN A 254 24.82 -9.23 7.48
N ILE A 255 23.86 -9.96 8.05
CA ILE A 255 24.11 -11.15 8.86
C ILE A 255 23.36 -12.34 8.24
N ALA A 256 24.00 -13.51 8.19
CA ALA A 256 23.36 -14.72 7.68
C ALA A 256 22.09 -15.08 8.47
N VAL A 257 21.00 -15.39 7.78
CA VAL A 257 19.69 -15.68 8.37
C VAL A 257 19.46 -17.19 8.39
N THR A 258 19.16 -17.72 9.57
CA THR A 258 18.79 -19.14 9.74
C THR A 258 17.28 -19.28 9.79
N CYS A 259 16.71 -20.01 8.85
CA CYS A 259 15.29 -20.28 8.76
C CYS A 259 15.02 -21.72 9.23
N ARG A 260 14.17 -21.88 10.25
CA ARG A 260 13.75 -23.19 10.77
C ARG A 260 12.33 -23.50 10.30
N TYR A 261 12.08 -24.74 9.91
CA TYR A 261 10.76 -25.17 9.47
C TYR A 261 10.49 -26.63 9.84
N THR A 262 9.22 -26.98 9.92
CA THR A 262 8.72 -28.31 10.23
C THR A 262 7.98 -28.87 9.01
N LEU A 263 8.34 -30.08 8.61
CA LEU A 263 7.61 -30.83 7.59
C LEU A 263 6.51 -31.66 8.25
N THR A 264 5.25 -31.48 7.82
CA THR A 264 4.14 -32.34 8.28
C THR A 264 4.10 -33.64 7.47
N GLY A 265 3.72 -34.75 8.12
CA GLY A 265 3.99 -36.14 7.69
C GLY A 265 3.41 -36.61 6.34
N ALA A 266 2.76 -35.74 5.57
CA ALA A 266 2.31 -36.02 4.20
C ALA A 266 3.33 -35.61 3.12
N LEU A 267 4.31 -34.75 3.44
CA LEU A 267 5.29 -34.25 2.46
C LEU A 267 6.62 -35.00 2.56
N GLN A 268 7.03 -35.64 1.46
CA GLN A 268 8.40 -36.15 1.32
C GLN A 268 9.26 -35.09 0.62
N PRO A 269 10.23 -34.47 1.32
CA PRO A 269 11.07 -33.43 0.75
C PRO A 269 11.97 -34.01 -0.35
N SER A 270 11.99 -33.34 -1.50
CA SER A 270 12.87 -33.69 -2.62
C SER A 270 14.15 -32.86 -2.59
N SER A 271 15.24 -33.40 -3.14
CA SER A 271 16.47 -32.64 -3.41
C SER A 271 16.29 -31.45 -4.39
N ARG A 272 15.10 -31.33 -4.99
CA ARG A 272 14.70 -30.21 -5.87
C ARG A 272 13.69 -29.27 -5.22
N ASP A 273 13.42 -29.44 -3.93
CA ASP A 273 12.63 -28.48 -3.17
C ASP A 273 13.54 -27.35 -2.70
N TRP A 274 12.99 -26.16 -2.52
CA TRP A 274 13.76 -24.99 -2.14
C TRP A 274 12.93 -24.00 -1.33
N ILE A 275 13.61 -23.21 -0.51
CA ILE A 275 13.01 -22.15 0.29
C ILE A 275 13.51 -20.82 -0.25
N GLY A 276 12.57 -19.96 -0.65
CA GLY A 276 12.85 -18.62 -1.14
C GLY A 276 12.47 -17.55 -0.13
N ILE A 277 13.17 -16.41 -0.18
CA ILE A 277 12.75 -15.15 0.44
C ILE A 277 12.01 -14.34 -0.62
N TYR A 278 10.79 -13.89 -0.32
CA TYR A 278 9.95 -13.13 -1.24
C TYR A 278 9.56 -11.80 -0.60
N LYS A 279 9.49 -10.74 -1.41
CA LYS A 279 8.84 -9.49 -1.00
C LYS A 279 7.33 -9.74 -0.85
N VAL A 280 6.73 -9.29 0.24
CA VAL A 280 5.29 -9.45 0.51
C VAL A 280 4.48 -8.84 -0.63
N GLY A 281 3.42 -9.55 -1.08
CA GLY A 281 2.64 -9.19 -2.27
C GLY A 281 3.13 -9.81 -3.58
N TRP A 282 4.01 -10.82 -3.51
CA TRP A 282 4.43 -11.60 -4.69
C TRP A 282 3.25 -12.40 -5.29
N ASN A 283 3.28 -12.62 -6.60
CA ASN A 283 2.23 -13.32 -7.35
C ASN A 283 2.74 -14.50 -8.20
N SER A 284 4.02 -14.86 -8.06
CA SER A 284 4.65 -15.97 -8.76
C SER A 284 5.85 -16.50 -7.97
N THR A 285 6.05 -17.82 -7.98
CA THR A 285 7.21 -18.50 -7.39
C THR A 285 8.53 -18.20 -8.12
N GLN A 286 8.48 -17.50 -9.26
CA GLN A 286 9.69 -17.02 -9.94
C GLN A 286 10.18 -15.67 -9.42
N LYS A 287 9.40 -14.96 -8.60
CA LYS A 287 9.73 -13.63 -8.05
C LYS A 287 10.39 -13.71 -6.67
N TYR A 288 11.26 -14.70 -6.47
CA TYR A 288 12.06 -14.78 -5.25
C TYR A 288 13.19 -13.74 -5.29
N TYR A 289 13.54 -13.21 -4.13
CA TYR A 289 14.72 -12.37 -3.95
C TYR A 289 15.99 -13.22 -3.90
N THR A 290 15.97 -14.25 -3.05
CA THR A 290 17.05 -15.24 -2.89
C THR A 290 16.46 -16.58 -2.49
N TYR A 291 17.21 -17.65 -2.66
CA TYR A 291 16.74 -19.00 -2.37
C TYR A 291 17.85 -19.93 -1.88
N VAL A 292 17.45 -20.99 -1.19
CA VAL A 292 18.32 -22.09 -0.72
C VAL A 292 17.62 -23.41 -1.01
N TRP A 293 18.34 -24.37 -1.59
CA TRP A 293 17.83 -25.73 -1.81
C TRP A 293 17.66 -26.47 -0.48
N VAL A 294 16.63 -27.31 -0.41
CA VAL A 294 16.34 -28.14 0.76
C VAL A 294 17.10 -29.46 0.64
N ASP A 295 17.85 -29.79 1.70
CA ASP A 295 18.53 -31.08 1.78
C ASP A 295 17.55 -32.17 2.28
N PRO A 296 17.38 -33.28 1.53
CA PRO A 296 16.52 -34.37 1.98
C PRO A 296 17.14 -35.04 3.23
N PRO A 297 16.34 -35.32 4.25
CA PRO A 297 16.82 -35.92 5.50
C PRO A 297 17.22 -37.38 5.27
N LEU A 298 18.48 -37.71 5.56
CA LEU A 298 18.98 -39.08 5.50
C LEU A 298 18.47 -39.87 6.72
N GLY A 299 17.40 -40.67 6.55
CA GLY A 299 17.10 -41.80 7.44
C GLY A 299 16.03 -41.61 8.52
N HIS A 300 14.95 -40.84 8.30
CA HIS A 300 13.84 -40.79 9.25
C HIS A 300 12.78 -41.88 8.96
N VAL A 301 12.62 -42.82 9.89
CA VAL A 301 11.51 -43.80 9.91
C VAL A 301 10.71 -43.53 11.19
N GLY A 302 9.70 -42.66 11.10
CA GLY A 302 8.83 -42.31 12.22
C GLY A 302 7.73 -41.31 11.82
N PRO A 303 6.58 -41.28 12.53
CA PRO A 303 5.49 -40.34 12.28
C PRO A 303 5.66 -38.98 13.00
N GLU A 304 6.86 -38.66 13.50
CA GLU A 304 7.13 -37.41 14.21
C GLU A 304 7.39 -36.24 13.23
N PRO A 305 6.92 -35.02 13.55
CA PRO A 305 7.16 -33.84 12.72
C PRO A 305 8.65 -33.52 12.65
N LEU A 306 9.22 -33.59 11.45
CA LEU A 306 10.65 -33.39 11.24
C LEU A 306 10.97 -31.89 11.16
N VAL A 307 11.72 -31.39 12.13
CA VAL A 307 12.24 -30.02 12.13
C VAL A 307 13.56 -29.97 11.35
N GLN A 308 13.63 -29.09 10.36
CA GLN A 308 14.80 -28.83 9.53
C GLN A 308 15.17 -27.33 9.57
N GLN A 309 16.37 -27.00 9.09
CA GLN A 309 16.84 -25.63 9.01
C GLN A 309 17.67 -25.39 7.75
N VAL A 310 17.55 -24.19 7.19
CA VAL A 310 18.38 -23.70 6.08
C VAL A 310 19.00 -22.34 6.45
N VAL A 311 20.18 -22.05 5.90
CA VAL A 311 20.91 -20.81 6.18
C VAL A 311 21.05 -19.99 4.90
N PHE A 312 20.54 -18.77 4.91
CA PHE A 312 20.72 -17.78 3.87
C PHE A 312 21.98 -16.96 4.14
N LYS A 313 22.92 -16.94 3.18
CA LYS A 313 24.19 -16.22 3.32
C LYS A 313 23.99 -14.70 3.17
N GLU A 314 24.73 -13.95 3.99
CA GLU A 314 24.66 -12.48 4.08
C GLU A 314 24.75 -11.72 2.75
N GLY A 315 25.56 -12.20 1.79
CA GLY A 315 25.77 -11.50 0.51
C GLY A 315 24.57 -11.51 -0.46
N TYR A 316 23.53 -12.30 -0.17
CA TYR A 316 22.34 -12.44 -1.02
C TYR A 316 21.05 -12.02 -0.30
N LEU A 317 21.17 -11.42 0.88
CA LEU A 317 20.03 -10.94 1.65
C LEU A 317 19.64 -9.51 1.24
N PRO A 318 18.35 -9.15 1.35
CA PRO A 318 17.91 -7.77 1.21
C PRO A 318 18.67 -6.83 2.14
N LYS A 319 18.92 -5.62 1.64
CA LYS A 319 19.45 -4.51 2.44
C LYS A 319 18.31 -3.87 3.23
N ASP A 320 18.65 -2.96 4.13
CA ASP A 320 17.67 -2.15 4.84
C ASP A 320 16.96 -1.19 3.87
N ASP A 321 15.85 -1.67 3.30
CA ASP A 321 15.00 -0.97 2.35
C ASP A 321 13.61 -0.64 2.93
N GLY A 322 13.37 -1.00 4.20
CA GLY A 322 12.09 -0.81 4.88
C GLY A 322 10.96 -1.70 4.34
N GLU A 323 11.26 -2.69 3.51
CA GLU A 323 10.26 -3.57 2.91
C GLU A 323 10.07 -4.85 3.73
N PHE A 324 8.87 -5.43 3.60
CA PHE A 324 8.54 -6.70 4.24
C PHE A 324 8.82 -7.89 3.31
N TYR A 325 9.39 -8.93 3.90
CA TYR A 325 9.79 -10.18 3.27
C TYR A 325 9.16 -11.37 4.01
N GLN A 326 9.04 -12.51 3.32
CA GLN A 326 8.57 -13.76 3.90
C GLN A 326 9.32 -14.95 3.31
N PHE A 327 9.48 -16.03 4.09
CA PHE A 327 9.95 -17.31 3.59
C PHE A 327 8.82 -18.06 2.90
N CYS A 328 9.10 -18.73 1.80
CA CYS A 328 8.15 -19.64 1.15
C CYS A 328 8.86 -20.93 0.76
N TYR A 329 8.28 -22.07 1.15
CA TYR A 329 8.75 -23.39 0.74
C TYR A 329 8.09 -23.75 -0.59
N VAL A 330 8.90 -24.10 -1.59
CA VAL A 330 8.44 -24.47 -2.94
C VAL A 330 8.87 -25.90 -3.22
N ASP A 331 7.91 -26.73 -3.64
CA ASP A 331 8.19 -28.12 -4.03
C ASP A 331 8.84 -28.22 -5.43
N SER A 332 9.31 -29.41 -5.77
CA SER A 332 9.90 -29.72 -7.08
C SER A 332 8.95 -29.51 -8.28
N PHE A 333 7.65 -29.34 -8.04
CA PHE A 333 6.63 -29.04 -9.04
C PHE A 333 6.34 -27.53 -9.15
N GLY A 334 6.94 -26.70 -8.30
CA GLY A 334 6.76 -25.25 -8.28
C GLY A 334 5.59 -24.75 -7.43
N HIS A 335 4.97 -25.61 -6.62
CA HIS A 335 3.88 -25.25 -5.72
C HIS A 335 4.41 -24.80 -4.35
N VAL A 336 3.76 -23.78 -3.79
CA VAL A 336 4.08 -23.31 -2.43
C VAL A 336 3.42 -24.23 -1.40
N LYS A 337 4.23 -24.81 -0.51
CA LYS A 337 3.80 -25.75 0.54
C LYS A 337 3.70 -25.13 1.94
N GLY A 338 4.23 -23.92 2.10
CA GLY A 338 4.15 -23.12 3.32
C GLY A 338 4.72 -21.73 3.11
N ALA A 339 4.26 -20.77 3.90
CA ALA A 339 4.79 -19.40 3.95
C ALA A 339 4.93 -18.92 5.40
N SER A 340 5.97 -18.14 5.72
CA SER A 340 6.17 -17.59 7.06
C SER A 340 5.36 -16.32 7.31
N THR A 341 5.33 -15.88 8.56
CA THR A 341 4.98 -14.50 8.91
C THR A 341 5.94 -13.51 8.24
N PRO A 342 5.46 -12.31 7.85
CA PRO A 342 6.31 -11.24 7.33
C PRO A 342 7.37 -10.74 8.32
N PHE A 343 8.54 -10.36 7.80
CA PHE A 343 9.66 -9.78 8.56
C PHE A 343 10.42 -8.74 7.71
N CYS A 344 11.20 -7.86 8.33
CA CYS A 344 12.05 -6.88 7.63
C CYS A 344 13.54 -7.05 7.94
N PHE A 345 14.42 -6.42 7.16
CA PHE A 345 15.87 -6.40 7.41
C PHE A 345 16.29 -5.05 7.98
N GLN A 346 16.36 -4.92 9.31
CA GLN A 346 16.61 -3.64 10.01
C GLN A 346 17.54 -3.80 11.20
N ASN A 347 18.39 -2.80 11.45
CA ASN A 347 19.32 -2.80 12.57
C ASN A 347 18.64 -2.29 13.86
N PRO A 348 18.62 -3.06 14.96
CA PRO A 348 18.02 -2.62 16.23
C PRO A 348 18.68 -1.39 16.87
N ALA A 349 19.85 -0.96 16.40
CA ALA A 349 20.55 0.23 16.91
C ALA A 349 20.11 1.57 16.28
N GLU A 350 19.47 1.57 15.11
CA GLU A 350 19.05 2.81 14.43
C GLU A 350 17.68 3.33 14.89
N THR A 351 17.01 2.58 15.78
CA THR A 351 15.77 2.99 16.46
C THR A 351 15.96 4.27 17.30
N SER A 352 17.20 4.65 17.64
CA SER A 352 17.51 5.78 18.54
C SER A 352 17.30 7.19 17.95
N LEU A 353 17.18 7.37 16.64
CA LEU A 353 17.01 8.70 16.02
C LEU A 353 15.67 8.90 15.29
N GLY A 354 14.84 7.84 15.21
CA GLY A 354 13.43 7.90 14.80
C GLY A 354 12.43 7.80 15.96
N SER A 355 12.91 7.68 17.20
CA SER A 355 12.10 7.40 18.40
C SER A 355 11.38 8.64 18.98
N SER A 356 10.60 9.35 18.16
CA SER A 356 9.43 10.08 18.69
C SER A 356 8.15 9.23 18.62
N LEU A 357 8.09 8.25 17.72
CA LEU A 357 6.87 7.48 17.45
C LEU A 357 6.74 6.22 18.35
N GLU A 358 7.83 5.67 18.86
CA GLU A 358 7.80 4.46 19.70
C GLU A 358 7.36 4.72 21.14
N LYS A 359 7.61 5.91 21.69
CA LYS A 359 7.03 6.33 22.97
C LYS A 359 5.51 6.46 22.87
N ASP A 360 5.00 6.85 21.71
CA ASP A 360 3.56 6.95 21.49
C ASP A 360 2.95 5.57 21.22
N LEU A 361 3.65 4.62 20.59
CA LEU A 361 3.12 3.26 20.35
C LEU A 361 3.08 2.40 21.63
N LEU A 362 4.04 2.56 22.55
CA LEU A 362 3.98 1.90 23.86
C LEU A 362 2.91 2.53 24.77
N VAL A 363 2.65 3.84 24.62
CA VAL A 363 1.52 4.50 25.28
C VAL A 363 0.20 4.06 24.66
N ILE A 364 0.10 3.89 23.34
CA ILE A 364 -1.12 3.42 22.68
C ILE A 364 -1.43 1.97 23.04
N THR A 365 -0.44 1.09 23.15
CA THR A 365 -0.67 -0.32 23.59
C THR A 365 -1.09 -0.39 25.06
N THR A 366 -0.42 0.34 25.95
CA THR A 366 -0.81 0.40 27.37
C THR A 366 -2.13 1.14 27.60
N GLN A 367 -2.49 2.09 26.75
CA GLN A 367 -3.76 2.82 26.80
C GLN A 367 -4.89 2.05 26.13
N ALA A 368 -4.61 1.23 25.11
CA ALA A 368 -5.55 0.27 24.55
C ALA A 368 -5.88 -0.83 25.57
N GLU A 369 -4.89 -1.42 26.24
CA GLU A 369 -5.10 -2.37 27.33
C GLU A 369 -5.88 -1.76 28.50
N LYS A 370 -5.59 -0.48 28.84
CA LYS A 370 -6.31 0.24 29.89
C LYS A 370 -7.76 0.54 29.49
N LEU A 371 -8.00 0.96 28.25
CA LEU A 371 -9.35 1.22 27.74
C LEU A 371 -10.15 -0.07 27.57
N GLU A 372 -9.49 -1.18 27.23
CA GLU A 372 -10.11 -2.50 27.13
C GLU A 372 -10.51 -3.04 28.51
N LYS A 373 -9.68 -2.81 29.53
CA LYS A 373 -10.01 -3.10 30.92
C LYS A 373 -11.13 -2.20 31.46
N GLU A 374 -11.11 -0.90 31.17
CA GLU A 374 -12.19 0.02 31.54
C GLU A 374 -13.51 -0.36 30.83
N LYS A 375 -13.44 -0.79 29.56
CA LYS A 375 -14.59 -1.32 28.83
C LYS A 375 -15.13 -2.60 29.48
N GLU A 376 -14.28 -3.53 29.87
CA GLU A 376 -14.71 -4.73 30.62
C GLU A 376 -15.36 -4.39 31.96
N ASP A 377 -14.81 -3.40 32.68
CA ASP A 377 -15.36 -2.97 33.97
C ASP A 377 -16.71 -2.26 33.81
N PHE A 378 -16.88 -1.41 32.80
CA PHE A 378 -18.18 -0.82 32.48
C PHE A 378 -19.21 -1.86 32.01
N VAL A 379 -18.80 -2.89 31.27
CA VAL A 379 -19.70 -3.99 30.88
C VAL A 379 -20.19 -4.75 32.11
N LYS A 380 -19.31 -5.06 33.07
CA LYS A 380 -19.68 -5.70 34.34
C LYS A 380 -20.63 -4.82 35.17
N GLU A 381 -20.40 -3.50 35.21
CA GLU A 381 -21.28 -2.57 35.92
C GLU A 381 -22.66 -2.47 35.24
N ILE A 382 -22.72 -2.46 33.91
CA ILE A 382 -23.99 -2.50 33.17
C ILE A 382 -24.74 -3.80 33.43
N GLU A 383 -24.06 -4.95 33.49
CA GLU A 383 -24.69 -6.23 33.83
C GLU A 383 -25.23 -6.23 35.27
N ALA A 384 -24.44 -5.77 36.24
CA ALA A 384 -24.88 -5.65 37.63
C ALA A 384 -26.08 -4.70 37.78
N LEU A 385 -26.09 -3.56 37.07
CA LEU A 385 -27.22 -2.62 37.04
C LEU A 385 -28.46 -3.21 36.35
N LYS A 386 -28.28 -4.08 35.34
CA LYS A 386 -29.39 -4.81 34.70
C LYS A 386 -30.00 -5.83 35.66
N GLU A 387 -29.17 -6.58 36.40
CA GLU A 387 -29.63 -7.53 37.41
C GLU A 387 -30.36 -6.82 38.56
N ALA A 388 -29.82 -5.71 39.06
CA ALA A 388 -30.47 -4.91 40.09
C ALA A 388 -31.82 -4.33 39.60
N ASN A 389 -31.90 -3.88 38.34
CA ASN A 389 -33.16 -3.44 37.75
C ASN A 389 -34.17 -4.60 37.59
N ALA A 390 -33.72 -5.80 37.24
CA ALA A 390 -34.58 -6.97 37.16
C ALA A 390 -35.15 -7.33 38.55
N TYR A 391 -34.31 -7.27 39.60
CA TYR A 391 -34.73 -7.48 40.97
C TYR A 391 -35.77 -6.43 41.42
N LEU A 392 -35.47 -5.13 41.23
CA LEU A 392 -36.39 -4.05 41.60
C LEU A 392 -37.72 -4.12 40.84
N LYS A 393 -37.72 -4.56 39.58
CA LYS A 393 -38.96 -4.81 38.82
C LYS A 393 -39.79 -5.95 39.43
N SER A 394 -39.13 -7.05 39.83
CA SER A 394 -39.83 -8.16 40.49
C SER A 394 -40.42 -7.73 41.84
N GLU A 395 -39.68 -6.96 42.63
CA GLU A 395 -40.16 -6.43 43.91
C GLU A 395 -41.33 -5.45 43.70
N LEU A 396 -41.26 -4.59 42.69
CA LEU A 396 -42.35 -3.67 42.33
C LEU A 396 -43.61 -4.44 41.92
N ASP A 397 -43.48 -5.48 41.10
CA ASP A 397 -44.60 -6.33 40.73
C ASP A 397 -45.20 -7.01 41.97
N GLU A 398 -44.38 -7.52 42.88
CA GLU A 398 -44.88 -8.12 44.12
C GLU A 398 -45.65 -7.12 45.00
N LYS A 399 -45.15 -5.88 45.14
CA LYS A 399 -45.87 -4.80 45.83
C LYS A 399 -47.16 -4.40 45.12
N LEU A 400 -47.19 -4.40 43.79
CA LEU A 400 -48.42 -4.13 43.03
C LEU A 400 -49.46 -5.24 43.24
N HIS A 401 -49.04 -6.51 43.29
CA HIS A 401 -49.92 -7.63 43.62
C HIS A 401 -50.45 -7.53 45.06
N GLU A 402 -49.62 -7.12 46.02
CA GLU A 402 -50.02 -6.86 47.40
C GLU A 402 -51.07 -5.74 47.50
N ILE A 403 -50.84 -4.61 46.82
CA ILE A 403 -51.78 -3.48 46.78
C ILE A 403 -53.10 -3.92 46.13
N HIS A 404 -53.06 -4.71 45.06
CA HIS A 404 -54.26 -5.24 44.43
C HIS A 404 -55.05 -6.14 45.39
N ARG A 405 -54.38 -7.04 46.13
CA ARG A 405 -55.02 -7.86 47.16
C ARG A 405 -55.68 -7.03 48.25
N LEU A 406 -54.96 -6.04 48.79
CA LEU A 406 -55.47 -5.16 49.84
C LEU A 406 -56.64 -4.29 49.35
N ARG A 407 -56.60 -3.81 48.10
CA ARG A 407 -57.70 -3.05 47.50
C ARG A 407 -58.95 -3.92 47.33
N SER A 408 -58.79 -5.16 46.85
CA SER A 408 -59.88 -6.13 46.76
C SER A 408 -60.48 -6.46 48.13
N SER A 409 -59.63 -6.65 49.14
CA SER A 409 -60.08 -6.87 50.53
C SER A 409 -60.77 -5.64 51.15
N MET A 410 -60.44 -4.43 50.71
CA MET A 410 -61.07 -3.19 51.16
C MET A 410 -62.43 -2.96 50.46
N GLU A 411 -62.56 -3.42 49.22
CA GLU A 411 -63.82 -3.44 48.47
C GLU A 411 -64.81 -4.46 49.05
N ASP A 412 -64.33 -5.62 49.49
CA ASP A 412 -65.13 -6.64 50.19
C ASP A 412 -65.64 -6.14 51.58
N MET A 413 -64.96 -5.16 52.17
CA MET A 413 -65.29 -4.56 53.46
C MET A 413 -66.15 -3.29 53.37
N ASN A 414 -66.64 -2.93 52.18
CA ASN A 414 -67.46 -1.72 51.98
C ASN A 414 -68.95 -2.09 51.79
N PRO A 415 -69.77 -2.13 52.86
CA PRO A 415 -71.20 -2.31 52.71
C PRO A 415 -71.86 -1.01 52.26
N LYS A 416 -72.44 -1.00 51.06
CA LYS A 416 -73.45 0.01 50.70
C LYS A 416 -74.81 -0.64 50.42
N ASP A 417 -75.78 -0.09 51.16
CA ASP A 417 -77.24 -0.08 50.98
C ASP A 417 -78.07 -1.29 51.44
N LYS A 418 -78.73 -1.13 52.62
CA LYS A 418 -80.20 -1.32 52.85
C LYS A 418 -80.62 -0.95 54.30
N PRO A 419 -81.93 -0.69 54.58
CA PRO A 419 -82.38 0.42 55.42
C PRO A 419 -82.90 0.03 56.82
N GLU A 420 -82.89 1.04 57.69
CA GLU A 420 -83.77 1.37 58.84
C GLU A 420 -84.73 0.28 59.38
N SER A 421 -84.55 -0.09 60.66
CA SER A 421 -85.60 -0.65 61.54
C SER A 421 -85.23 -0.46 63.04
N PRO A 422 -86.21 -0.44 63.97
CA PRO A 422 -86.14 0.36 65.20
C PRO A 422 -85.54 -0.34 66.43
N LEU A 423 -85.03 0.50 67.34
CA LEU A 423 -84.56 0.22 68.70
C LEU A 423 -85.43 -0.77 69.50
N PRO A 424 -84.79 -1.50 70.44
CA PRO A 424 -85.43 -1.76 71.73
C PRO A 424 -84.54 -1.48 72.95
N ASP A 425 -85.19 -0.80 73.89
CA ASP A 425 -85.15 -0.83 75.36
C ASP A 425 -83.88 -1.11 76.17
N VAL A 426 -83.69 -0.16 77.10
CA VAL A 426 -82.79 -0.12 78.24
C VAL A 426 -83.19 -1.20 79.28
N GLN A 427 -82.22 -2.01 79.70
CA GLN A 427 -82.29 -2.72 80.98
C GLN A 427 -81.23 -2.22 81.96
N SER A 428 -81.72 -1.95 83.16
CA SER A 428 -81.05 -1.40 84.33
C SER A 428 -80.26 -2.46 85.09
N TYR A 429 -79.07 -2.13 85.60
CA TYR A 429 -78.47 -2.74 86.81
C TYR A 429 -77.40 -1.80 87.37
N THR A 430 -77.74 -0.99 88.38
CA THR A 430 -77.40 -1.13 89.82
C THR A 430 -75.91 -0.99 90.20
N SER A 431 -75.62 0.19 90.78
CA SER A 431 -74.76 0.52 91.93
C SER A 431 -73.57 -0.36 92.30
N THR A 432 -72.39 0.26 92.30
CA THR A 432 -71.39 0.09 93.37
C THR A 432 -70.76 1.46 93.62
N GLU A 433 -71.02 2.02 94.80
CA GLU A 433 -70.54 3.34 95.22
C GLU A 433 -69.01 3.29 95.47
N GLU A 434 -68.21 3.60 94.46
CA GLU A 434 -66.83 4.08 94.67
C GLU A 434 -66.91 5.47 95.35
N PRO A 435 -66.02 5.81 96.31
CA PRO A 435 -66.02 7.13 96.93
C PRO A 435 -65.96 8.21 95.84
N LEU A 436 -66.88 9.18 95.88
CA LEU A 436 -67.03 10.25 94.88
C LEU A 436 -65.71 10.92 94.47
N THR A 437 -64.72 10.97 95.36
CA THR A 437 -63.37 11.50 95.12
C THR A 437 -62.53 10.64 94.14
N CYS A 438 -62.60 9.31 94.20
CA CYS A 438 -61.83 8.41 93.32
C CYS A 438 -62.35 8.40 91.88
N LEU A 439 -63.68 8.40 91.71
CA LEU A 439 -64.33 8.44 90.40
C LEU A 439 -64.11 9.82 89.73
N GLN A 440 -64.16 10.89 90.52
CA GLN A 440 -63.92 12.25 90.05
C GLN A 440 -62.47 12.45 89.58
N GLU A 441 -61.48 11.85 90.26
CA GLU A 441 -60.09 11.86 89.77
C GLU A 441 -59.89 11.06 88.48
N LYS A 442 -60.51 9.88 88.34
CA LYS A 442 -60.47 9.09 87.09
C LYS A 442 -61.10 9.87 85.94
N TYR A 443 -62.23 10.54 86.18
CA TYR A 443 -62.88 11.43 85.22
C TYR A 443 -61.97 12.61 84.85
N GLN A 444 -61.34 13.27 85.83
CA GLN A 444 -60.41 14.38 85.60
C GLN A 444 -59.21 13.95 84.73
N ARG A 445 -58.61 12.78 85.00
CA ARG A 445 -57.50 12.23 84.20
C ARG A 445 -57.95 11.84 82.79
N ALA A 446 -59.14 11.27 82.63
CA ALA A 446 -59.69 10.95 81.32
C ALA A 446 -59.93 12.22 80.49
N VAL A 447 -60.46 13.28 81.11
CA VAL A 447 -60.66 14.59 80.46
C VAL A 447 -59.32 15.21 80.04
N GLN A 448 -58.30 15.19 80.90
CA GLN A 448 -56.96 15.66 80.55
C GLN A 448 -56.34 14.88 79.38
N LYS A 449 -56.51 13.55 79.36
CA LYS A 449 -56.02 12.69 78.27
C LYS A 449 -56.77 12.95 76.97
N ILE A 450 -58.09 13.17 77.03
CA ILE A 450 -58.90 13.56 75.86
C ILE A 450 -58.46 14.94 75.33
N GLN A 451 -58.13 15.89 76.21
CA GLN A 451 -57.63 17.20 75.81
C GLN A 451 -56.26 17.11 75.11
N LEU A 452 -55.35 16.30 75.64
CA LEU A 452 -54.05 16.00 75.02
C LEU A 452 -54.21 15.36 73.63
N LEU A 453 -55.01 14.29 73.54
CA LEU A 453 -55.29 13.62 72.26
C LEU A 453 -56.00 14.54 71.25
N LYS A 454 -56.84 15.47 71.71
CA LYS A 454 -57.45 16.49 70.84
C LYS A 454 -56.40 17.46 70.29
N LYS A 455 -55.43 17.86 71.10
CA LYS A 455 -54.31 18.72 70.68
C LYS A 455 -53.42 18.00 69.68
N GLU A 456 -53.06 16.76 69.97
CA GLU A 456 -52.25 15.91 69.09
C GLU A 456 -52.96 15.65 67.75
N ARG A 457 -54.28 15.40 67.77
CA ARG A 457 -55.10 15.31 66.55
C ARG A 457 -55.06 16.59 65.73
N THR A 458 -55.12 17.77 66.35
CA THR A 458 -55.06 19.03 65.61
C THR A 458 -53.67 19.29 65.02
N GLU A 459 -52.61 18.91 65.73
CA GLU A 459 -51.23 19.00 65.25
C GLU A 459 -51.03 18.07 64.03
N LEU A 460 -51.46 16.81 64.12
CA LEU A 460 -51.40 15.86 63.00
C LEU A 460 -52.27 16.28 61.80
N GLN A 461 -53.45 16.89 62.03
CA GLN A 461 -54.28 17.42 60.95
C GLN A 461 -53.59 18.60 60.22
N GLN A 462 -52.86 19.44 60.95
CA GLN A 462 -52.11 20.53 60.35
C GLN A 462 -50.93 20.00 59.53
N GLU A 463 -50.22 18.98 60.04
CA GLU A 463 -49.10 18.35 59.35
C GLU A 463 -49.53 17.61 58.07
N LEU A 464 -50.68 16.93 58.12
CA LEU A 464 -51.31 16.34 56.93
C LEU A 464 -51.66 17.40 55.88
N GLY A 465 -52.22 18.55 56.29
CA GLY A 465 -52.55 19.62 55.37
C GLY A 465 -51.32 20.18 54.63
N LEU A 466 -50.19 20.35 55.32
CA LEU A 466 -48.93 20.76 54.70
C LEU A 466 -48.41 19.70 53.72
N LYS A 467 -48.54 18.42 54.04
CA LYS A 467 -48.15 17.31 53.15
C LYS A 467 -49.06 17.23 51.91
N ASP A 468 -50.35 17.49 52.04
CA ASP A 468 -51.28 17.56 50.91
C ASP A 468 -50.94 18.71 49.96
N GLU A 469 -50.56 19.89 50.50
CA GLU A 469 -50.07 21.02 49.70
C GLU A 469 -48.76 20.70 48.97
N GLU A 470 -47.82 20.02 49.63
CA GLU A 470 -46.56 19.56 49.04
C GLU A 470 -46.80 18.56 47.89
N ILE A 471 -47.72 17.61 48.08
CA ILE A 471 -48.13 16.63 47.05
C ILE A 471 -48.78 17.34 45.85
N LEU A 472 -49.61 18.34 46.08
CA LEU A 472 -50.21 19.16 45.03
C LEU A 472 -49.13 19.87 44.18
N GLY A 473 -48.12 20.46 44.82
CA GLY A 473 -47.01 21.12 44.13
C GLY A 473 -46.13 20.15 43.33
N LEU A 474 -45.86 18.95 43.86
CA LEU A 474 -45.12 17.92 43.13
C LEU A 474 -45.90 17.41 41.91
N ASN A 475 -47.22 17.25 42.02
CA ASN A 475 -48.06 16.82 40.90
C ASN A 475 -48.10 17.86 39.77
N THR A 476 -48.08 19.16 40.07
CA THR A 476 -48.01 20.19 39.02
C THR A 476 -46.66 20.16 38.28
N LEU A 477 -45.56 20.01 39.02
CA LEU A 477 -44.22 19.89 38.43
C LEU A 477 -44.08 18.63 37.57
N LEU A 478 -44.65 17.50 38.02
CA LEU A 478 -44.67 16.26 37.25
C LEU A 478 -45.38 16.45 35.90
N LYS A 479 -46.55 17.11 35.91
CA LYS A 479 -47.32 17.38 34.69
C LYS A 479 -46.57 18.28 33.71
N GLU A 480 -45.85 19.28 34.21
CA GLU A 480 -44.99 20.14 33.39
C GLU A 480 -43.82 19.36 32.78
N ALA A 481 -43.19 18.49 33.56
CA ALA A 481 -42.12 17.62 33.09
C ALA A 481 -42.60 16.65 31.99
N GLU A 482 -43.78 16.03 32.16
CA GLU A 482 -44.40 15.18 31.15
C GLU A 482 -44.69 15.92 29.84
N GLN A 483 -45.19 17.16 29.92
CA GLN A 483 -45.41 17.99 28.73
C GLN A 483 -44.11 18.32 28.00
N ASN A 484 -43.04 18.62 28.74
CA ASN A 484 -41.73 18.89 28.16
C ASN A 484 -41.13 17.63 27.54
N TYR A 485 -41.27 16.47 28.18
CA TYR A 485 -40.86 15.18 27.63
C TYR A 485 -41.54 14.91 26.28
N ASN A 486 -42.86 15.12 26.19
CA ASN A 486 -43.60 14.92 24.94
C ASN A 486 -43.12 15.87 23.81
N LYS A 487 -42.86 17.16 24.13
CA LYS A 487 -42.32 18.11 23.14
C LYS A 487 -40.94 17.68 22.62
N VAL A 488 -40.06 17.25 23.52
CA VAL A 488 -38.73 16.74 23.13
C VAL A 488 -38.88 15.47 22.31
N GLN A 489 -39.78 14.56 22.67
CA GLN A 489 -40.05 13.35 21.92
C GLN A 489 -40.51 13.65 20.49
N ASP A 490 -41.37 14.64 20.29
CA ASP A 490 -41.83 15.03 18.96
C ASP A 490 -40.74 15.72 18.13
N GLN A 491 -39.85 16.51 18.77
CA GLN A 491 -38.66 17.05 18.10
C GLN A 491 -37.71 15.96 17.64
N VAL A 492 -37.48 14.93 18.48
CA VAL A 492 -36.65 13.78 18.12
C VAL A 492 -37.24 13.02 16.93
N LYS A 493 -38.57 12.82 16.88
CA LYS A 493 -39.23 12.19 15.72
C LYS A 493 -39.04 13.01 14.45
N LEU A 494 -39.15 14.33 14.52
CA LEU A 494 -38.93 15.21 13.36
C LEU A 494 -37.49 15.10 12.84
N LEU A 495 -36.51 15.22 13.74
CA LEU A 495 -35.09 15.07 13.39
C LEU A 495 -34.79 13.69 12.81
N GLN A 496 -35.44 12.65 13.30
CA GLN A 496 -35.27 11.30 12.75
C GLN A 496 -35.75 11.19 11.29
N VAL A 497 -36.84 11.88 10.93
CA VAL A 497 -37.32 11.96 9.55
C VAL A 497 -36.34 12.76 8.67
N ASP A 498 -35.81 13.88 9.17
CA ASP A 498 -34.83 14.71 8.45
C ASP A 498 -33.50 13.97 8.21
N VAL A 499 -33.05 13.18 9.20
CA VAL A 499 -31.87 12.32 9.05
C VAL A 499 -32.14 11.22 8.01
N GLN A 500 -33.34 10.63 7.99
CA GLN A 500 -33.70 9.62 6.99
C GLN A 500 -33.80 10.20 5.57
N SER A 501 -34.35 11.41 5.41
CA SER A 501 -34.39 12.07 4.10
C SER A 501 -32.99 12.41 3.61
N SER A 502 -32.15 12.98 4.47
CA SER A 502 -30.74 13.30 4.18
C SER A 502 -29.93 12.05 3.83
N ARG A 503 -30.15 10.93 4.53
CA ARG A 503 -29.51 9.64 4.22
C ARG A 503 -29.85 9.17 2.80
N LYS A 504 -31.12 9.24 2.40
CA LYS A 504 -31.54 8.85 1.04
C LYS A 504 -30.92 9.76 -0.02
N ASP A 505 -30.75 11.04 0.26
CA ASP A 505 -30.12 11.96 -0.69
C ASP A 505 -28.61 11.71 -0.79
N TYR A 506 -27.95 11.34 0.32
CA TYR A 506 -26.56 10.89 0.30
C TYR A 506 -26.39 9.60 -0.51
N GLU A 507 -27.28 8.61 -0.33
CA GLU A 507 -27.27 7.37 -1.11
C GLU A 507 -27.42 7.63 -2.62
N LYS A 508 -28.32 8.56 -3.02
CA LYS A 508 -28.44 8.98 -4.43
C LYS A 508 -27.18 9.65 -4.95
N LEU A 509 -26.62 10.59 -4.19
CA LEU A 509 -25.40 11.31 -4.60
C LEU A 509 -24.21 10.35 -4.71
N HIS A 510 -24.12 9.37 -3.79
CA HIS A 510 -23.09 8.33 -3.85
C HIS A 510 -23.20 7.49 -5.12
N ALA A 511 -24.41 7.07 -5.49
CA ALA A 511 -24.65 6.33 -6.73
C ALA A 511 -24.28 7.16 -7.97
N GLU A 512 -24.63 8.45 -8.01
CA GLU A 512 -24.27 9.35 -9.10
C GLU A 512 -22.75 9.53 -9.23
N ILE A 513 -22.04 9.67 -8.10
CA ILE A 513 -20.56 9.74 -8.08
C ILE A 513 -19.95 8.44 -8.60
N GLN A 514 -20.46 7.28 -8.20
CA GLN A 514 -19.98 5.99 -8.69
C GLN A 514 -20.18 5.85 -10.20
N GLU A 515 -21.34 6.24 -10.72
CA GLU A 515 -21.64 6.18 -12.15
C GLU A 515 -20.71 7.11 -12.95
N LEU A 516 -20.48 8.33 -12.47
CA LEU A 516 -19.54 9.27 -13.08
C LEU A 516 -18.10 8.75 -13.05
N ARG A 517 -17.67 8.10 -11.96
CA ARG A 517 -16.35 7.45 -11.87
C ARG A 517 -16.21 6.34 -12.90
N MET A 518 -17.21 5.47 -13.03
CA MET A 518 -17.20 4.38 -14.00
C MET A 518 -17.18 4.90 -15.44
N LYS A 519 -17.92 5.97 -15.71
CA LYS A 519 -17.92 6.64 -17.02
C LYS A 519 -16.56 7.25 -17.36
N ARG A 520 -15.91 7.95 -16.40
CA ARG A 520 -14.56 8.49 -16.60
C ARG A 520 -13.55 7.38 -16.89
N ALA A 521 -13.58 6.28 -16.13
CA ALA A 521 -12.68 5.15 -16.37
C ALA A 521 -12.85 4.54 -17.78
N LEU A 522 -14.09 4.44 -18.27
CA LEU A 522 -14.38 3.99 -19.64
C LEU A 522 -13.87 4.97 -20.70
N GLU A 523 -14.01 6.28 -20.47
CA GLU A 523 -13.48 7.32 -21.36
C GLU A 523 -11.94 7.28 -21.42
N ASP A 524 -11.27 7.12 -20.28
CA ASP A 524 -9.81 6.98 -20.21
C ASP A 524 -9.33 5.74 -20.96
N ARG A 525 -9.99 4.58 -20.76
CA ARG A 525 -9.67 3.35 -21.51
C ARG A 525 -9.93 3.47 -23.00
N ARG A 526 -10.96 4.23 -23.42
CA ARG A 526 -11.19 4.53 -24.84
C ARG A 526 -10.10 5.43 -25.41
N ALA A 527 -9.66 6.43 -24.67
CA ALA A 527 -8.58 7.32 -25.09
C ALA A 527 -7.25 6.55 -25.23
N GLU A 528 -6.93 5.69 -24.27
CA GLU A 528 -5.74 4.82 -24.32
C GLU A 528 -5.80 3.85 -25.50
N ASN A 529 -6.94 3.17 -25.71
CA ASN A 529 -7.12 2.30 -26.88
C ASN A 529 -6.93 3.05 -28.20
N LYS A 530 -7.46 4.27 -28.31
CA LYS A 530 -7.29 5.09 -29.52
C LYS A 530 -5.83 5.46 -29.73
N SER A 531 -5.09 5.81 -28.66
CA SER A 531 -3.67 6.12 -28.71
C SER A 531 -2.82 4.90 -29.11
N LEU A 532 -3.12 3.73 -28.55
CA LEU A 532 -2.47 2.48 -28.92
C LEU A 532 -2.73 2.13 -30.38
N GLN A 533 -3.97 2.30 -30.86
CA GLN A 533 -4.31 2.06 -32.25
C GLN A 533 -3.55 2.98 -33.21
N THR A 534 -3.39 4.27 -32.86
CA THR A 534 -2.55 5.19 -33.65
C THR A 534 -1.08 4.78 -33.64
N SER A 535 -0.54 4.37 -32.49
CA SER A 535 0.86 3.94 -32.38
C SER A 535 1.14 2.66 -33.19
N ILE A 536 0.21 1.69 -33.18
CA ILE A 536 0.32 0.47 -34.00
C ILE A 536 0.36 0.83 -35.50
N LEU A 537 -0.53 1.71 -35.95
CA LEU A 537 -0.55 2.15 -37.35
C LEU A 537 0.75 2.87 -37.76
N GLU A 538 1.30 3.71 -36.88
CA GLU A 538 2.59 4.37 -37.10
C GLU A 538 3.73 3.36 -37.18
N GLN A 539 3.79 2.39 -36.27
CA GLN A 539 4.79 1.31 -36.30
C GLN A 539 4.66 0.45 -37.57
N GLU A 540 3.44 0.15 -38.02
CA GLU A 540 3.21 -0.57 -39.27
C GLU A 540 3.67 0.23 -40.49
N ALA A 541 3.42 1.53 -40.53
CA ALA A 541 3.91 2.40 -41.59
C ALA A 541 5.44 2.46 -41.61
N GLN A 542 6.06 2.59 -40.43
CA GLN A 542 7.52 2.59 -40.31
C GLN A 542 8.14 1.27 -40.77
N ARG A 543 7.62 0.13 -40.32
CA ARG A 543 8.07 -1.20 -40.77
C ARG A 543 7.93 -1.38 -42.28
N LYS A 544 6.87 -0.86 -42.88
CA LYS A 544 6.69 -0.90 -44.35
C LYS A 544 7.77 -0.10 -45.06
N GLU A 545 8.12 1.09 -44.57
CA GLU A 545 9.17 1.90 -45.18
C GLU A 545 10.56 1.27 -44.98
N GLU A 546 10.85 0.74 -43.78
CA GLU A 546 12.09 -0.01 -43.50
C GLU A 546 12.24 -1.22 -44.44
N ASN A 547 11.17 -2.02 -44.59
CA ASN A 547 11.17 -3.16 -45.51
C ASN A 547 11.38 -2.72 -46.96
N LYS A 548 10.78 -1.60 -47.37
CA LYS A 548 10.96 -1.05 -48.73
C LYS A 548 12.40 -0.63 -48.98
N VAL A 549 13.03 0.06 -48.02
CA VAL A 549 14.46 0.43 -48.09
C VAL A 549 15.32 -0.83 -48.17
N GLN A 550 15.04 -1.85 -47.36
CA GLN A 550 15.79 -3.12 -47.36
C GLN A 550 15.66 -3.86 -48.70
N ILE A 551 14.45 -3.91 -49.28
CA ILE A 551 14.21 -4.50 -50.61
C ILE A 551 14.99 -3.72 -51.67
N GLN A 552 14.97 -2.39 -51.62
CA GLN A 552 15.68 -1.56 -52.58
C GLN A 552 17.20 -1.74 -52.51
N ALA A 553 17.75 -1.90 -51.30
CA ALA A 553 19.16 -2.20 -51.08
C ALA A 553 19.54 -3.59 -51.65
N LEU A 554 18.73 -4.62 -51.40
CA LEU A 554 18.95 -5.97 -51.97
C LEU A 554 18.88 -5.96 -53.50
N LEU A 555 17.95 -5.21 -54.09
CA LEU A 555 17.87 -5.06 -55.55
C LEU A 555 19.12 -4.39 -56.11
N ALA A 556 19.69 -3.39 -55.42
CA ALA A 556 20.93 -2.74 -55.82
C ALA A 556 22.13 -3.70 -55.77
N GLN A 557 22.28 -4.46 -54.68
CA GLN A 557 23.32 -5.49 -54.56
C GLN A 557 23.21 -6.56 -55.66
N LEU A 558 21.98 -6.99 -55.97
CA LEU A 558 21.73 -7.97 -57.02
C LEU A 558 22.06 -7.40 -58.41
N ALA A 559 21.77 -6.11 -58.65
CA ALA A 559 22.16 -5.43 -59.89
C ALA A 559 23.68 -5.33 -60.05
N GLU A 560 24.40 -5.04 -58.97
CA GLU A 560 25.86 -5.00 -58.92
C GLU A 560 26.47 -6.38 -59.18
N ALA A 561 26.00 -7.41 -58.49
CA ALA A 561 26.45 -8.79 -58.69
C ALA A 561 26.21 -9.26 -60.14
N ARG A 562 25.06 -8.92 -60.73
CA ARG A 562 24.79 -9.17 -62.16
C ARG A 562 25.74 -8.40 -63.08
N GLY A 563 26.16 -7.19 -62.69
CA GLY A 563 27.19 -6.42 -63.37
C GLY A 563 28.54 -7.13 -63.39
N LEU A 564 29.00 -7.56 -62.22
CA LEU A 564 30.26 -8.30 -62.05
C LEU A 564 30.27 -9.62 -62.82
N LEU A 565 29.17 -10.39 -62.75
CA LEU A 565 29.03 -11.62 -63.52
C LEU A 565 29.09 -11.36 -65.03
N ARG A 566 28.48 -10.27 -65.53
CA ARG A 566 28.58 -9.90 -66.94
C ARG A 566 30.01 -9.58 -67.35
N SER A 567 30.77 -8.84 -66.53
CA SER A 567 32.18 -8.54 -66.82
C SER A 567 33.04 -9.80 -66.79
N GLU A 568 32.81 -10.72 -65.86
CA GLU A 568 33.56 -11.97 -65.76
C GLU A 568 33.28 -12.89 -66.96
N VAL A 569 32.01 -13.00 -67.36
CA VAL A 569 31.63 -13.73 -68.58
C VAL A 569 32.29 -13.12 -69.82
N GLN A 570 32.37 -11.79 -69.90
CA GLN A 570 33.06 -11.12 -71.02
C GLN A 570 34.57 -11.41 -71.01
N SER A 571 35.21 -11.32 -69.84
CA SER A 571 36.61 -11.69 -69.65
C SER A 571 36.89 -13.14 -70.08
N CYS A 572 36.02 -14.07 -69.68
CA CYS A 572 36.11 -15.48 -70.06
C CYS A 572 35.96 -15.68 -71.58
N LYS A 573 35.02 -14.98 -72.24
CA LYS A 573 34.89 -15.00 -73.71
C LYS A 573 36.15 -14.50 -74.40
N ASP A 574 36.74 -13.41 -73.91
CA ASP A 574 37.95 -12.84 -74.50
C ASP A 574 39.16 -13.74 -74.25
N ALA A 575 39.23 -14.41 -73.10
CA ALA A 575 40.23 -15.44 -72.83
C ALA A 575 40.08 -16.67 -73.75
N SER A 576 38.85 -17.13 -74.00
CA SER A 576 38.57 -18.23 -74.94
C SER A 576 39.03 -17.88 -76.35
N LYS A 577 38.71 -16.66 -76.83
CA LYS A 577 39.20 -16.19 -78.14
C LYS A 577 40.72 -16.17 -78.22
N ARG A 578 41.40 -15.72 -77.16
CA ARG A 578 42.89 -15.75 -77.10
C ARG A 578 43.43 -17.18 -77.13
N ALA A 579 42.77 -18.12 -76.44
CA ALA A 579 43.14 -19.52 -76.47
C ALA A 579 42.95 -20.12 -77.87
N GLU A 580 41.82 -19.84 -78.53
CA GLU A 580 41.56 -20.27 -79.91
C GLU A 580 42.61 -19.73 -80.90
N THR A 581 43.01 -18.46 -80.77
CA THR A 581 44.09 -17.90 -81.62
C THR A 581 45.43 -18.58 -81.34
N ALA A 582 45.77 -18.82 -80.07
CA ALA A 582 47.01 -19.51 -79.70
C ALA A 582 47.03 -20.97 -80.20
N GLU A 583 45.89 -21.67 -80.17
CA GLU A 583 45.75 -23.01 -80.74
C GLU A 583 45.95 -23.01 -82.26
N GLN A 584 45.42 -22.01 -82.97
CA GLN A 584 45.64 -21.86 -84.41
C GLN A 584 47.12 -21.60 -84.72
N GLU A 585 47.77 -20.72 -83.96
CA GLU A 585 49.21 -20.46 -84.07
C GLU A 585 50.03 -21.73 -83.80
N LEU A 586 49.68 -22.50 -82.77
CA LEU A 586 50.36 -23.76 -82.45
C LEU A 586 50.19 -24.79 -83.56
N LYS A 587 48.99 -24.91 -84.16
CA LYS A 587 48.75 -25.78 -85.32
C LYS A 587 49.64 -25.37 -86.50
N GLU A 588 49.76 -24.08 -86.76
CA GLU A 588 50.61 -23.55 -87.83
C GLU A 588 52.11 -23.81 -87.57
N VAL A 589 52.57 -23.64 -86.32
CA VAL A 589 53.94 -23.99 -85.92
C VAL A 589 54.18 -25.49 -86.08
N LYS A 590 53.24 -26.33 -85.64
CA LYS A 590 53.33 -27.78 -85.78
C LYS A 590 53.42 -28.20 -87.25
N ARG A 591 52.59 -27.62 -88.12
CA ARG A 591 52.65 -27.84 -89.57
C ARG A 591 54.02 -27.49 -90.14
N LYS A 592 54.57 -26.32 -89.78
CA LYS A 592 55.93 -25.92 -90.20
C LYS A 592 57.00 -26.87 -89.70
N LEU A 593 56.87 -27.39 -88.48
CA LEU A 593 57.81 -28.33 -87.89
C LEU A 593 57.75 -29.70 -88.58
N GLU A 594 56.56 -30.18 -88.92
CA GLU A 594 56.34 -31.39 -89.73
C GLU A 594 56.97 -31.22 -91.13
N GLU A 595 56.79 -30.07 -91.79
CA GLU A 595 57.45 -29.76 -93.06
C GLU A 595 58.97 -29.74 -92.95
N MET A 596 59.52 -29.19 -91.86
CA MET A 596 60.96 -29.21 -91.60
C MET A 596 61.49 -30.64 -91.35
N ALA A 597 60.75 -31.46 -90.61
CA ALA A 597 61.11 -32.85 -90.35
C ALA A 597 61.07 -33.71 -91.62
N LEU A 598 60.08 -33.50 -92.49
CA LEU A 598 60.02 -34.12 -93.82
C LEU A 598 61.25 -33.76 -94.67
N LYS A 599 61.65 -32.48 -94.69
CA LYS A 599 62.88 -32.05 -95.38
C LYS A 599 64.13 -32.69 -94.80
N GLN A 600 64.25 -32.77 -93.47
CA GLN A 600 65.38 -33.48 -92.83
C GLN A 600 65.40 -34.97 -93.18
N ALA A 601 64.24 -35.64 -93.25
CA ALA A 601 64.16 -37.04 -93.65
C ALA A 601 64.52 -37.26 -95.13
N GLU A 602 64.17 -36.32 -96.01
CA GLU A 602 64.62 -36.33 -97.42
C GLU A 602 66.15 -36.14 -97.53
N ASP A 603 66.73 -35.25 -96.71
CA ASP A 603 68.19 -35.05 -96.61
C ASP A 603 68.90 -36.30 -96.04
N GLU A 604 68.29 -37.04 -95.11
CA GLU A 604 68.82 -38.30 -94.59
C GLU A 604 68.72 -39.46 -95.61
N ASN A 605 67.66 -39.51 -96.41
CA ASN A 605 67.44 -40.56 -97.41
C ASN A 605 68.38 -40.44 -98.64
N THR A 606 68.99 -39.28 -98.86
CA THR A 606 70.05 -39.12 -99.88
C THR A 606 71.41 -39.66 -99.42
N ASN A 607 71.57 -40.05 -98.16
CA ASN A 607 72.80 -40.60 -97.56
C ASN A 607 72.77 -42.13 -97.30
N GLN A 608 71.99 -42.90 -98.06
CA GLN A 608 71.95 -44.37 -97.91
C GLN A 608 73.22 -45.05 -98.48
N VAL A 609 74.09 -45.53 -97.59
CA VAL A 609 75.27 -46.37 -97.90
C VAL A 609 74.80 -47.76 -98.36
N GLN A 610 75.13 -48.16 -99.59
CA GLN A 610 74.84 -49.50 -100.11
C GLN A 610 75.67 -50.57 -99.37
N THR A 611 75.00 -51.59 -98.83
CA THR A 611 75.63 -52.78 -98.23
C THR A 611 75.66 -53.90 -99.27
N ARG A 612 76.85 -54.44 -99.57
CA ARG A 612 77.03 -55.55 -100.53
C ARG A 612 77.33 -56.86 -99.78
N VAL A 613 76.99 -58.01 -100.35
CA VAL A 613 77.04 -59.32 -99.68
C VAL A 613 77.87 -60.29 -100.52
N CYS A 614 78.78 -61.05 -99.89
CA CYS A 614 79.63 -62.06 -100.55
C CYS A 614 78.83 -63.29 -100.97
N GLN A 615 79.02 -63.78 -102.20
CA GLN A 615 78.24 -64.91 -102.73
C GLN A 615 78.63 -66.28 -102.14
N HIS A 616 79.83 -66.42 -101.58
CA HIS A 616 80.34 -67.69 -101.07
C HIS A 616 80.05 -67.88 -99.57
N CYS A 617 80.26 -66.84 -98.75
CA CYS A 617 80.03 -66.89 -97.29
C CYS A 617 78.72 -66.22 -96.81
N HIS A 618 78.04 -65.45 -97.68
CA HIS A 618 76.82 -64.69 -97.38
C HIS A 618 76.96 -63.61 -96.28
N GLU A 619 78.19 -63.18 -95.95
CA GLU A 619 78.42 -62.05 -95.05
C GLU A 619 78.24 -60.70 -95.76
N GLY A 620 77.59 -59.75 -95.08
CA GLY A 620 77.27 -58.41 -95.60
C GLY A 620 78.26 -57.35 -95.14
N PHE A 621 78.84 -56.63 -96.10
CA PHE A 621 79.86 -55.61 -95.90
C PHE A 621 79.32 -54.22 -96.30
N PRO A 622 79.01 -53.34 -95.33
CA PRO A 622 78.55 -51.97 -95.60
C PRO A 622 79.69 -51.10 -96.14
N GLY A 623 79.53 -50.48 -97.31
CA GLY A 623 80.47 -49.47 -97.82
C GLY A 623 81.77 -49.99 -98.45
N VAL A 624 81.83 -51.28 -98.81
CA VAL A 624 83.00 -51.91 -99.47
C VAL A 624 82.88 -51.85 -101.00
N THR A 625 84.00 -51.66 -101.70
CA THR A 625 84.05 -51.57 -103.17
C THR A 625 83.93 -52.94 -103.84
N GLU A 626 83.55 -52.99 -105.12
CA GLU A 626 83.39 -54.25 -105.86
C GLU A 626 84.69 -55.05 -105.93
N ASP A 627 85.83 -54.37 -106.01
CA ASP A 627 87.15 -54.99 -106.05
C ASP A 627 87.53 -55.62 -104.71
N GLU A 628 87.22 -54.96 -103.59
CA GLU A 628 87.46 -55.50 -102.23
C GLU A 628 86.53 -56.68 -101.91
N LEU A 629 85.28 -56.65 -102.41
CA LEU A 629 84.38 -57.80 -102.32
C LEU A 629 84.88 -58.97 -103.19
N ALA A 630 85.44 -58.68 -104.38
CA ALA A 630 86.00 -59.69 -105.26
C ALA A 630 87.28 -60.32 -104.71
N GLU A 631 88.15 -59.57 -104.02
CA GLU A 631 89.30 -60.12 -103.30
C GLU A 631 88.87 -61.08 -102.18
N HIS A 632 87.82 -60.72 -101.44
CA HIS A 632 87.25 -61.61 -100.43
C HIS A 632 86.65 -62.87 -101.06
N GLU A 633 85.89 -62.75 -102.15
CA GLU A 633 85.36 -63.91 -102.89
C GLU A 633 86.47 -64.82 -103.43
N GLN A 634 87.59 -64.26 -103.89
CA GLN A 634 88.77 -65.01 -104.35
C GLN A 634 89.58 -65.68 -103.23
N SER A 635 89.40 -65.26 -101.98
CA SER A 635 90.07 -65.90 -100.83
C SER A 635 89.51 -67.29 -100.50
N HIS A 636 88.34 -67.65 -101.05
CA HIS A 636 87.72 -68.95 -100.89
C HIS A 636 88.33 -70.01 -101.85
N LYS A 637 88.87 -71.09 -101.29
CA LYS A 637 89.29 -72.31 -102.00
C LYS A 637 88.07 -73.15 -102.37
N VAL A 638 87.53 -72.96 -103.57
CA VAL A 638 86.35 -73.70 -104.03
C VAL A 638 86.77 -74.85 -104.95
N CYS A 639 86.28 -76.07 -104.69
CA CYS A 639 86.50 -77.22 -105.57
C CYS A 639 85.75 -77.02 -106.91
N PRO A 640 86.43 -77.00 -108.07
CA PRO A 640 85.80 -76.68 -109.36
C PRO A 640 84.81 -77.75 -109.85
N LEU A 641 84.83 -78.97 -109.27
CA LEU A 641 84.00 -80.09 -109.71
C LEU A 641 82.72 -80.25 -108.87
N CYS A 642 82.75 -79.91 -107.58
CA CYS A 642 81.61 -80.09 -106.67
C CYS A 642 81.11 -78.79 -106.02
N THR A 643 81.75 -77.65 -106.29
CA THR A 643 81.43 -76.32 -105.73
C THR A 643 81.49 -76.21 -104.20
N LEU A 644 82.09 -77.20 -103.52
CA LEU A 644 82.31 -77.17 -102.08
C LEU A 644 83.41 -76.15 -101.75
N ILE A 645 83.17 -75.31 -100.74
CA ILE A 645 84.17 -74.39 -100.18
C ILE A 645 85.05 -75.21 -99.22
N CYS A 646 86.34 -75.27 -99.53
CA CYS A 646 87.36 -76.12 -98.90
C CYS A 646 88.45 -75.30 -98.21
N ASP A 647 88.12 -74.11 -97.70
CA ASP A 647 89.08 -73.15 -97.09
C ASP A 647 89.91 -73.79 -95.97
N ASP A 648 89.29 -74.67 -95.19
CA ASP A 648 89.89 -75.36 -94.05
C ASP A 648 90.69 -76.62 -94.42
N MET A 649 90.66 -77.07 -95.68
CA MET A 649 91.38 -78.27 -96.12
C MET A 649 92.85 -77.97 -96.43
N GLY A 650 93.75 -78.84 -95.96
CA GLY A 650 95.17 -78.76 -96.32
C GLY A 650 95.36 -78.93 -97.83
N GLN A 651 96.37 -78.27 -98.43
CA GLN A 651 96.59 -78.28 -99.89
C GLN A 651 96.56 -79.70 -100.49
N GLN A 652 97.18 -80.66 -99.80
CA GLN A 652 97.26 -82.05 -100.22
C GLN A 652 95.91 -82.77 -100.12
N GLU A 653 95.08 -82.45 -99.13
CA GLU A 653 93.72 -83.00 -98.97
C GLU A 653 92.75 -82.41 -99.99
N PHE A 654 92.95 -81.14 -100.36
CA PHE A 654 92.18 -80.50 -101.42
C PHE A 654 92.52 -81.09 -102.80
N GLU A 655 93.81 -81.31 -103.09
CA GLU A 655 94.22 -81.99 -104.31
C GLU A 655 93.71 -83.43 -104.36
N ASP A 656 93.79 -84.20 -103.27
CA ASP A 656 93.19 -85.54 -103.18
C ASP A 656 91.66 -85.50 -103.36
N HIS A 657 90.97 -84.49 -102.82
CA HIS A 657 89.54 -84.29 -103.03
C HIS A 657 89.23 -84.02 -104.51
N VAL A 658 89.98 -83.15 -105.18
CA VAL A 658 89.81 -82.88 -106.61
C VAL A 658 90.12 -84.13 -107.45
N TYR A 659 91.19 -84.88 -107.14
CA TYR A 659 91.53 -86.14 -107.81
C TYR A 659 90.52 -87.26 -107.56
N SER A 660 89.83 -87.27 -106.42
CA SER A 660 88.77 -88.26 -106.14
C SER A 660 87.55 -88.14 -107.05
N HIS A 661 87.39 -87.01 -107.75
CA HIS A 661 86.36 -86.82 -108.78
C HIS A 661 86.81 -87.26 -110.18
N GLU A 662 88.08 -87.63 -110.41
CA GLU A 662 88.63 -88.08 -111.70
C GLU A 662 88.71 -89.63 -111.87
N ILE A 663 87.99 -90.41 -111.06
CA ILE A 663 87.87 -91.89 -111.22
C ILE A 663 86.42 -92.33 -111.46
#